data_AF-A0AA38TY74-F1
#
_entry.id   AF-A0AA38TY74-F1
#
_cell.length_a   1.000
_cell.length_b   1.000
_cell.length_c   1.000
_cell.angle_alpha   90.00
_cell.angle_beta   90.00
_cell.angle_gamma   90.00
#
_symmetry.space_group_name_H-M   'P 1'
#
loop_
_entity.id
_entity.type
_entity.pdbx_description
1 polymer ?
#
loop_
_entity_poly.entity_id
_entity_poly.type
_entity_poly.pdbx_seq_one_letter_code
_entity_poly.pdbx_strand_id
1 'polypeptide(L)'
;MLVQEAFPAIITTPKCHGAPRSLQQFLFNIFQNANTFRKTTQIHTQIITNAFTQRNFIVVKLLQSYLSSGHLHQARRVFEQIDNPSTTSWNQIIRGYASSDTPRESIRLFDRMLASGEMADEYSYCYVINACARGKLLRFGEKFHGRVLAGGFCSNVYLQTGLVNLYAVVGVEDDGGVKSARKVFDEMSERNVVTWNTLLSGYVKCGDIDAAREVFDEMPERNIVSWTTLVSGCAHNGRCKEALSLFREMLHARMEFDHAILVAVLSACAEIGDLKTGRWIHYYVLTSSHLKNEEHEVRLNNALLHMYAGCGLIDDAYKLFKRMPVKTTVSWTTMISSFAKQGRGEDALNVFRSMETAKPDAVTILVVLNACSHSGFLEQGRRIFKNMSLIWGIKPEIEHYGCMVDLLSRAGRLEEALTLVESMPMDPNDAIWGAILGGCGIHKNVKLASLVAQKLASLNLDDDKVAGYLVLLSNIYAGAKRWKDVANAREKMVDLELRKAPGRSWVQIGGSVCEFFAGDTTHKRTSLIYEMLVLVTIEARLTGYEPDVFEAAQPYIAQQISHLSHSRSSGIMVSSVDRSEIAFFDLETTVPTRPGQGFAILEFGSILVCPRKLVELESYETLVRPHDLKLISTLSVRANGITADAVVSAPTFSDIADRVYDILHGRIWAGHNIIRFDCVRLREAFAQINRSPPEPKGTIDTLALLTQRFGRRAGDMKMASLAAYFGLGKQTHRSLDDVRMNLEVLKYCATVLFLESSLPDIFTENSWVSPNATTRNRSNARAALNGSGLTTSPPSSSRNIENHNSTPNHQAEEPIHPIFSLAASGAGEQVPNSVESSSPQPDPFNLGPLVDKIEEEILQSNEAMDEESSIAIVSNAVSESSDFLEPDEVSVPSVTVVAVPYFRGPQKIQILHREVALQMRCNSLRVRFGFSTKYVDVAGRPRLSIVVDAPPNLCAVLDACDDLANKRFVESDSDSEWRRVVSRKPGFYNFPTIRLQYDMAELQALIHPGSIIDAYFTLDPYDYQQNAGIRLVTKKLIIDSK
;
A
#
# COMPACT_ATOMS: atom_id res chain seq x y z
N MET A 1 -21.04 52.17 -16.72
CA MET A 1 -21.16 53.38 -17.55
C MET A 1 -21.90 53.14 -18.87
N LEU A 2 -21.70 52.03 -19.58
CA LEU A 2 -22.36 51.65 -20.86
C LEU A 2 -23.92 51.54 -20.89
N VAL A 3 -24.65 52.05 -19.90
CA VAL A 3 -26.14 52.02 -19.87
C VAL A 3 -26.74 53.44 -19.89
N GLN A 4 -25.95 54.50 -19.65
CA GLN A 4 -26.46 55.88 -19.63
C GLN A 4 -26.47 56.58 -21.00
N GLU A 5 -25.71 56.11 -21.99
CA GLU A 5 -25.50 56.85 -23.25
C GLU A 5 -26.59 56.59 -24.32
N ALA A 6 -27.44 55.57 -24.17
CA ALA A 6 -28.46 55.21 -25.16
C ALA A 6 -29.86 55.81 -24.91
N PHE A 7 -30.08 56.52 -23.81
CA PHE A 7 -31.43 56.88 -23.33
C PHE A 7 -32.07 58.22 -23.81
N PRO A 8 -31.35 59.26 -24.30
CA PRO A 8 -32.01 60.55 -24.61
C PRO A 8 -32.94 60.60 -25.83
N ALA A 9 -32.88 59.63 -26.75
CA ALA A 9 -33.42 59.81 -28.11
C ALA A 9 -34.90 59.41 -28.33
N ILE A 10 -35.57 58.80 -27.34
CA ILE A 10 -36.94 58.24 -27.52
C ILE A 10 -38.03 59.04 -26.77
N ILE A 11 -37.65 59.91 -25.82
CA ILE A 11 -38.59 60.62 -24.94
C ILE A 11 -38.99 62.01 -25.49
N THR A 12 -39.54 62.07 -26.71
CA THR A 12 -40.16 63.30 -27.26
C THR A 12 -41.30 63.05 -28.27
N THR A 13 -42.21 62.09 -28.00
CA THR A 13 -43.56 62.13 -28.61
C THR A 13 -44.66 61.80 -27.61
N PRO A 14 -45.71 62.64 -27.47
CA PRO A 14 -46.86 62.32 -26.63
C PRO A 14 -47.83 61.37 -27.33
N LYS A 15 -48.39 60.42 -26.57
CA LYS A 15 -49.61 59.64 -26.89
C LYS A 15 -49.75 59.20 -28.37
N CYS A 16 -49.04 58.14 -28.76
CA CYS A 16 -49.38 57.36 -29.96
C CYS A 16 -49.61 55.88 -29.61
N HIS A 17 -50.72 55.31 -30.11
CA HIS A 17 -51.02 53.90 -29.97
C HIS A 17 -50.12 53.06 -30.88
N GLY A 18 -48.91 52.75 -30.39
CA GLY A 18 -47.95 51.89 -31.09
C GLY A 18 -46.52 52.19 -30.67
N ALA A 19 -46.00 51.45 -29.69
CA ALA A 19 -44.58 51.49 -29.39
C ALA A 19 -43.78 50.88 -30.56
N PRO A 20 -42.65 51.47 -30.97
CA PRO A 20 -41.91 50.98 -32.12
C PRO A 20 -41.26 49.62 -31.82
N ARG A 21 -41.29 48.71 -32.81
CA ARG A 21 -40.66 47.37 -32.75
C ARG A 21 -39.20 47.41 -32.28
N SER A 22 -38.48 48.50 -32.58
CA SER A 22 -37.09 48.72 -32.15
C SER A 22 -36.93 48.72 -30.62
N LEU A 23 -37.86 49.30 -29.86
CA LEU A 23 -37.77 49.35 -28.39
C LEU A 23 -38.04 47.97 -27.76
N GLN A 24 -38.91 47.16 -28.37
CA GLN A 24 -39.14 45.77 -27.95
C GLN A 24 -37.91 44.89 -28.25
N GLN A 25 -37.30 45.04 -29.43
CA GLN A 25 -36.08 44.34 -29.80
C GLN A 25 -34.88 44.75 -28.92
N PHE A 26 -34.79 46.03 -28.54
CA PHE A 26 -33.78 46.54 -27.62
C PHE A 26 -33.91 45.93 -26.22
N LEU A 27 -35.12 45.90 -25.66
CA LEU A 27 -35.39 45.24 -24.37
C LEU A 27 -35.07 43.73 -24.44
N PHE A 28 -35.39 43.05 -25.55
CA PHE A 28 -35.05 41.65 -25.77
C PHE A 28 -33.53 41.40 -25.76
N ASN A 29 -32.75 42.21 -26.48
CA ASN A 29 -31.29 42.12 -26.51
C ASN A 29 -30.67 42.41 -25.13
N ILE A 30 -31.28 43.28 -24.32
CA ILE A 30 -30.84 43.52 -22.94
C ILE A 30 -31.16 42.32 -22.04
N PHE A 31 -32.34 41.69 -22.17
CA PHE A 31 -32.69 40.48 -21.40
C PHE A 31 -31.71 39.32 -21.63
N GLN A 32 -31.20 39.14 -22.85
CA GLN A 32 -30.15 38.13 -23.12
C GLN A 32 -28.82 38.42 -22.41
N ASN A 33 -28.55 39.67 -22.03
CA ASN A 33 -27.30 40.12 -21.39
C ASN A 33 -27.47 40.47 -19.89
N ALA A 34 -28.63 40.15 -19.31
CA ALA A 34 -29.02 40.49 -17.95
C ALA A 34 -28.78 39.34 -16.96
N ASN A 35 -27.50 39.13 -16.61
CA ASN A 35 -27.05 38.09 -15.69
C ASN A 35 -26.93 38.51 -14.21
N THR A 36 -27.42 39.71 -13.83
CA THR A 36 -27.34 40.19 -12.44
C THR A 36 -28.66 40.85 -11.98
N PHE A 37 -28.95 40.73 -10.68
CA PHE A 37 -30.14 41.30 -10.06
C PHE A 37 -30.27 42.82 -10.29
N ARG A 38 -29.14 43.55 -10.23
CA ARG A 38 -29.09 45.01 -10.46
C ARG A 38 -29.46 45.42 -11.89
N LYS A 39 -29.10 44.62 -12.91
CA LYS A 39 -29.56 44.81 -14.28
C LYS A 39 -31.06 44.48 -14.40
N THR A 40 -31.50 43.38 -13.78
CA THR A 40 -32.90 42.94 -13.81
C THR A 40 -33.84 43.99 -13.20
N THR A 41 -33.48 44.60 -12.07
CA THR A 41 -34.28 45.68 -11.46
C THR A 41 -34.27 46.97 -12.30
N GLN A 42 -33.16 47.32 -12.96
CA GLN A 42 -33.12 48.45 -13.90
C GLN A 42 -34.07 48.23 -15.09
N ILE A 43 -34.10 47.02 -15.66
CA ILE A 43 -35.02 46.64 -16.75
C ILE A 43 -36.47 46.68 -16.27
N HIS A 44 -36.76 46.16 -15.07
CA HIS A 44 -38.08 46.22 -14.46
C HIS A 44 -38.59 47.66 -14.31
N THR A 45 -37.77 48.57 -13.78
CA THR A 45 -38.14 50.00 -13.68
C THR A 45 -38.48 50.57 -15.06
N GLN A 46 -37.73 50.23 -16.11
CA GLN A 46 -38.02 50.68 -17.47
C GLN A 46 -39.31 50.08 -18.06
N ILE A 47 -39.67 48.86 -17.68
CA ILE A 47 -40.96 48.24 -18.07
C ILE A 47 -42.14 48.98 -17.42
N ILE A 48 -41.98 49.42 -16.17
CA ILE A 48 -42.99 50.22 -15.45
C ILE A 48 -43.11 51.63 -16.05
N THR A 49 -42.00 52.35 -16.22
CA THR A 49 -42.02 53.75 -16.72
C THR A 49 -42.56 53.88 -18.14
N ASN A 50 -42.40 52.84 -18.97
CA ASN A 50 -42.91 52.79 -20.35
C ASN A 50 -44.26 52.07 -20.48
N ALA A 51 -44.94 51.75 -19.37
CA ALA A 51 -46.25 51.09 -19.33
C ALA A 51 -46.33 49.74 -20.09
N PHE A 52 -45.24 48.96 -20.09
CA PHE A 52 -45.20 47.63 -20.71
C PHE A 52 -45.69 46.49 -19.79
N THR A 53 -46.20 46.81 -18.59
CA THR A 53 -46.69 45.86 -17.58
C THR A 53 -47.82 44.96 -18.09
N GLN A 54 -48.61 45.39 -19.07
CA GLN A 54 -49.70 44.60 -19.68
C GLN A 54 -49.28 43.81 -20.94
N ARG A 55 -47.98 43.70 -21.23
CA ARG A 55 -47.46 42.93 -22.38
C ARG A 55 -46.92 41.58 -21.92
N ASN A 56 -47.78 40.56 -21.89
CA ASN A 56 -47.48 39.18 -21.41
C ASN A 56 -46.09 38.66 -21.81
N PHE A 57 -45.66 38.80 -23.07
CA PHE A 57 -44.32 38.36 -23.51
C PHE A 57 -43.15 39.03 -22.77
N ILE A 58 -43.23 40.35 -22.53
CA ILE A 58 -42.19 41.12 -21.82
C ILE A 58 -42.18 40.72 -20.34
N VAL A 59 -43.36 40.54 -19.74
CA VAL A 59 -43.47 40.15 -18.33
C VAL A 59 -43.01 38.71 -18.10
N VAL A 60 -43.31 37.77 -19.01
CA VAL A 60 -42.78 36.40 -18.97
C VAL A 60 -41.25 36.38 -18.98
N LYS A 61 -40.61 37.24 -19.78
CA LYS A 61 -39.14 37.38 -19.78
C LYS A 61 -38.59 38.05 -18.52
N LEU A 62 -39.30 39.02 -17.95
CA LEU A 62 -38.96 39.61 -16.66
C LEU A 62 -39.05 38.59 -15.51
N LEU A 63 -40.11 37.78 -15.48
CA LEU A 63 -40.27 36.66 -14.55
C LEU A 63 -39.11 35.67 -14.70
N GLN A 64 -38.81 35.23 -15.93
CA GLN A 64 -37.68 34.35 -16.20
C GLN A 64 -36.35 34.93 -15.66
N SER A 65 -36.10 36.23 -15.85
CA SER A 65 -34.90 36.92 -15.35
C SER A 65 -34.82 36.98 -13.82
N TYR A 66 -35.93 37.22 -13.12
CA TYR A 66 -35.96 37.19 -11.64
C TYR A 66 -35.79 35.78 -11.09
N LEU A 67 -36.37 34.77 -11.75
CA LEU A 67 -36.24 33.37 -11.34
C LEU A 67 -34.83 32.82 -11.58
N SER A 68 -34.23 33.08 -12.74
CA SER A 68 -32.84 32.73 -13.04
C SER A 68 -31.81 33.43 -12.15
N SER A 69 -32.20 34.53 -11.48
CA SER A 69 -31.37 35.20 -10.48
C SER A 69 -31.74 34.85 -9.02
N GLY A 70 -32.61 33.85 -8.79
CA GLY A 70 -33.00 33.37 -7.46
C GLY A 70 -34.00 34.25 -6.68
N HIS A 71 -34.49 35.34 -7.27
CA HIS A 71 -35.29 36.36 -6.61
C HIS A 71 -36.80 36.07 -6.67
N LEU A 72 -37.19 34.93 -6.08
CA LEU A 72 -38.57 34.38 -6.10
C LEU A 72 -39.64 35.36 -5.59
N HIS A 73 -39.36 36.11 -4.53
CA HIS A 73 -40.32 37.05 -3.95
C HIS A 73 -40.59 38.24 -4.90
N GLN A 74 -39.56 38.75 -5.58
CA GLN A 74 -39.71 39.78 -6.61
C GLN A 74 -40.45 39.25 -7.83
N ALA A 75 -40.17 38.02 -8.28
CA ALA A 75 -40.91 37.36 -9.35
C ALA A 75 -42.40 37.22 -9.01
N ARG A 76 -42.74 36.78 -7.79
CA ARG A 76 -44.13 36.66 -7.33
C ARG A 76 -44.86 38.00 -7.32
N ARG A 77 -44.23 39.09 -6.84
CA ARG A 77 -44.82 40.43 -6.86
C ARG A 77 -45.07 40.95 -8.28
N VAL A 78 -44.22 40.63 -9.25
CA VAL A 78 -44.45 40.94 -10.68
C VAL A 78 -45.61 40.11 -11.23
N PHE A 79 -45.69 38.83 -10.89
CA PHE A 79 -46.76 37.94 -11.32
C PHE A 79 -48.14 38.37 -10.78
N GLU A 80 -48.20 38.80 -9.52
CA GLU A 80 -49.43 39.29 -8.86
C GLU A 80 -49.92 40.65 -9.41
N GLN A 81 -49.17 41.30 -10.32
CA GLN A 81 -49.56 42.53 -11.03
C GLN A 81 -50.04 42.29 -12.48
N ILE A 82 -50.13 41.03 -12.92
CA ILE A 82 -50.60 40.68 -14.28
C ILE A 82 -52.12 40.53 -14.27
N ASP A 83 -52.82 41.35 -15.04
CA ASP A 83 -54.24 41.18 -15.31
C ASP A 83 -54.41 39.99 -16.29
N ASN A 84 -55.14 38.96 -15.86
CA ASN A 84 -55.36 37.69 -16.60
C ASN A 84 -54.05 37.00 -17.06
N PRO A 85 -53.30 36.35 -16.15
CA PRO A 85 -52.04 35.69 -16.48
C PRO A 85 -52.26 34.46 -17.38
N SER A 86 -51.63 34.45 -18.56
CA SER A 86 -51.62 33.30 -19.47
C SER A 86 -50.96 32.05 -18.86
N THR A 87 -51.29 30.86 -19.38
CA THR A 87 -50.62 29.57 -19.05
C THR A 87 -49.08 29.68 -19.03
N THR A 88 -48.46 30.40 -19.97
CA THR A 88 -47.00 30.61 -19.99
C THR A 88 -46.48 31.42 -18.79
N SER A 89 -47.25 32.41 -18.32
CA SER A 89 -46.93 33.20 -17.13
C SER A 89 -47.05 32.35 -15.86
N TRP A 90 -48.11 31.55 -15.75
CA TRP A 90 -48.28 30.56 -14.68
C TRP A 90 -47.13 29.54 -14.67
N ASN A 91 -46.78 29.00 -15.83
CA ASN A 91 -45.69 28.05 -15.99
C ASN A 91 -44.33 28.61 -15.53
N GLN A 92 -44.03 29.90 -15.73
CA GLN A 92 -42.81 30.49 -15.15
C GLN A 92 -42.85 30.48 -13.62
N ILE A 93 -43.91 30.98 -12.99
CA ILE A 93 -43.96 31.09 -11.53
C ILE A 93 -44.04 29.71 -10.84
N ILE A 94 -44.78 28.75 -11.43
CA ILE A 94 -44.84 27.35 -10.98
C ILE A 94 -43.45 26.71 -11.08
N ARG A 95 -42.73 26.84 -12.22
CA ARG A 95 -41.35 26.35 -12.38
C ARG A 95 -40.39 26.94 -11.34
N GLY A 96 -40.53 28.24 -11.06
CA GLY A 96 -39.74 28.95 -10.06
C GLY A 96 -39.88 28.33 -8.67
N TYR A 97 -41.12 28.14 -8.21
CA TYR A 97 -41.40 27.50 -6.92
C TYR A 97 -41.20 25.97 -6.93
N ALA A 98 -41.23 25.31 -8.08
CA ALA A 98 -40.89 23.89 -8.20
C ALA A 98 -39.39 23.63 -7.93
N SER A 99 -38.54 24.60 -8.26
CA SER A 99 -37.08 24.53 -8.07
C SER A 99 -36.61 25.13 -6.73
N SER A 100 -37.52 25.70 -5.92
CA SER A 100 -37.21 26.32 -4.64
C SER A 100 -37.22 25.32 -3.47
N ASP A 101 -36.95 25.81 -2.26
CA ASP A 101 -37.11 25.04 -1.01
C ASP A 101 -38.56 25.01 -0.51
N THR A 102 -39.50 25.57 -1.28
CA THR A 102 -40.93 25.61 -1.00
C THR A 102 -41.77 24.95 -2.11
N PRO A 103 -41.49 23.69 -2.51
CA PRO A 103 -42.15 23.03 -3.65
C PRO A 103 -43.68 22.93 -3.51
N ARG A 104 -44.24 22.94 -2.29
CA ARG A 104 -45.69 23.00 -2.04
C ARG A 104 -46.36 24.28 -2.59
N GLU A 105 -45.65 25.39 -2.70
CA GLU A 105 -46.19 26.61 -3.31
C GLU A 105 -46.45 26.44 -4.81
N SER A 106 -45.67 25.61 -5.52
CA SER A 106 -45.91 25.33 -6.94
C SER A 106 -47.27 24.64 -7.18
N ILE A 107 -47.64 23.72 -6.28
CA ILE A 107 -48.94 23.02 -6.28
C ILE A 107 -50.07 24.01 -6.02
N ARG A 108 -49.92 24.89 -5.01
CA ARG A 108 -50.89 25.96 -4.72
C ARG A 108 -51.06 26.94 -5.88
N LEU A 109 -49.98 27.26 -6.60
CA LEU A 109 -50.03 28.09 -7.80
C LEU A 109 -50.70 27.39 -8.98
N PHE A 110 -50.49 26.08 -9.15
CA PHE A 110 -51.20 25.26 -10.15
C PHE A 110 -52.70 25.16 -9.86
N ASP A 111 -53.11 24.94 -8.61
CA ASP A 111 -54.53 24.92 -8.25
C ASP A 111 -55.17 26.32 -8.43
N ARG A 112 -54.42 27.41 -8.20
CA ARG A 112 -54.87 28.78 -8.53
C ARG A 112 -54.98 29.03 -10.04
N MET A 113 -54.08 28.47 -10.86
CA MET A 113 -54.18 28.53 -12.32
C MET A 113 -55.50 27.90 -12.80
N LEU A 114 -55.78 26.66 -12.36
CA LEU A 114 -57.05 26.00 -12.69
C LEU A 114 -58.27 26.77 -12.17
N ALA A 115 -58.21 27.34 -10.96
CA ALA A 115 -59.29 28.16 -10.42
C ALA A 115 -59.50 29.48 -11.18
N SER A 116 -58.51 29.98 -11.92
CA SER A 116 -58.66 31.13 -12.83
C SER A 116 -59.27 30.77 -14.19
N GLY A 117 -59.57 29.50 -14.46
CA GLY A 117 -60.13 29.02 -15.73
C GLY A 117 -59.09 28.74 -16.82
N GLU A 118 -57.80 28.93 -16.54
CA GLU A 118 -56.71 28.58 -17.45
C GLU A 118 -56.48 27.07 -17.46
N MET A 119 -56.30 26.49 -18.66
CA MET A 119 -56.00 25.07 -18.83
C MET A 119 -54.52 24.78 -18.55
N ALA A 120 -54.26 23.66 -17.88
CA ALA A 120 -52.90 23.14 -17.70
C ALA A 120 -52.36 22.52 -18.99
N ASP A 121 -51.09 22.78 -19.30
CA ASP A 121 -50.36 22.12 -20.39
C ASP A 121 -49.35 21.07 -19.86
N GLU A 122 -48.69 20.37 -20.77
CA GLU A 122 -47.66 19.38 -20.46
C GLU A 122 -46.53 19.93 -19.58
N TYR A 123 -46.18 21.22 -19.74
CA TYR A 123 -45.16 21.88 -18.92
C TYR A 123 -45.69 22.15 -17.52
N SER A 124 -46.96 22.59 -17.37
CA SER A 124 -47.61 22.77 -16.07
C SER A 124 -47.54 21.50 -15.24
N TYR A 125 -47.90 20.36 -15.83
CA TYR A 125 -47.83 19.05 -15.18
C TYR A 125 -46.38 18.64 -14.87
N CYS A 126 -45.44 18.82 -15.81
CA CYS A 126 -44.03 18.50 -15.61
C CYS A 126 -43.42 19.28 -14.43
N TYR A 127 -43.73 20.58 -14.28
CA TYR A 127 -43.22 21.37 -13.16
C TYR A 127 -43.79 20.93 -11.81
N VAL A 128 -45.10 20.64 -11.69
CA VAL A 128 -45.66 20.18 -10.41
C VAL A 128 -45.26 18.75 -10.06
N ILE A 129 -45.03 17.87 -11.04
CA ILE A 129 -44.51 16.52 -10.80
C ILE A 129 -43.06 16.59 -10.30
N ASN A 130 -42.21 17.41 -10.93
CA ASN A 130 -40.85 17.66 -10.44
C ASN A 130 -40.81 18.31 -9.05
N ALA A 131 -41.76 19.21 -8.75
CA ALA A 131 -41.93 19.75 -7.40
C ALA A 131 -42.36 18.68 -6.39
N CYS A 132 -43.25 17.77 -6.78
CA CYS A 132 -43.66 16.64 -5.94
C CYS A 132 -42.48 15.70 -5.67
N ALA A 133 -41.62 15.44 -6.66
CA ALA A 133 -40.39 14.66 -6.49
C ALA A 133 -39.42 15.35 -5.52
N ARG A 134 -39.08 16.63 -5.77
CA ARG A 134 -38.19 17.44 -4.90
C ARG A 134 -38.71 17.57 -3.47
N GLY A 135 -40.03 17.70 -3.30
CA GLY A 135 -40.68 17.86 -1.99
C GLY A 135 -41.07 16.56 -1.29
N LYS A 136 -40.75 15.38 -1.84
CA LYS A 136 -41.21 14.05 -1.36
C LYS A 136 -42.74 13.95 -1.16
N LEU A 137 -43.52 14.50 -2.09
CA LEU A 137 -44.98 14.65 -1.97
C LEU A 137 -45.75 13.55 -2.74
N LEU A 138 -45.52 12.27 -2.40
CA LEU A 138 -46.07 11.13 -3.15
C LEU A 138 -47.59 11.25 -3.43
N ARG A 139 -48.38 11.54 -2.38
CA ARG A 139 -49.85 11.66 -2.48
C ARG A 139 -50.35 12.77 -3.41
N PHE A 140 -49.55 13.81 -3.65
CA PHE A 140 -49.85 14.83 -4.65
C PHE A 140 -49.38 14.38 -6.03
N GLY A 141 -48.20 13.75 -6.12
CA GLY A 141 -47.69 13.13 -7.33
C GLY A 141 -48.65 12.09 -7.94
N GLU A 142 -49.18 11.18 -7.13
CA GLU A 142 -50.21 10.19 -7.55
C GLU A 142 -51.46 10.86 -8.15
N LYS A 143 -51.94 11.94 -7.53
CA LYS A 143 -53.09 12.71 -8.03
C LYS A 143 -52.79 13.42 -9.35
N PHE A 144 -51.58 13.96 -9.51
CA PHE A 144 -51.16 14.55 -10.78
C PHE A 144 -50.94 13.49 -11.86
N HIS A 145 -50.41 12.31 -11.53
CA HIS A 145 -50.32 11.18 -12.44
C HIS A 145 -51.72 10.76 -12.95
N GLY A 146 -52.70 10.60 -12.05
CA GLY A 146 -54.09 10.33 -12.44
C GLY A 146 -54.71 11.41 -13.34
N ARG A 147 -54.40 12.69 -13.11
CA ARG A 147 -54.81 13.81 -13.99
C ARG A 147 -54.11 13.77 -15.35
N VAL A 148 -52.84 13.36 -15.41
CA VAL A 148 -52.07 13.19 -16.65
C VAL A 148 -52.65 12.06 -17.50
N LEU A 149 -53.00 10.93 -16.88
CA LEU A 149 -53.70 9.81 -17.53
C LEU A 149 -55.07 10.25 -18.09
N ALA A 150 -55.90 10.92 -17.28
CA ALA A 150 -57.21 11.40 -17.71
C ALA A 150 -57.14 12.54 -18.76
N GLY A 151 -56.06 13.31 -18.79
CA GLY A 151 -55.83 14.40 -19.74
C GLY A 151 -55.20 13.98 -21.07
N GLY A 152 -54.81 12.70 -21.23
CA GLY A 152 -54.22 12.19 -22.47
C GLY A 152 -52.77 12.60 -22.72
N PHE A 153 -52.06 13.14 -21.71
CA PHE A 153 -50.66 13.59 -21.85
C PHE A 153 -49.62 12.46 -21.76
N CYS A 154 -50.07 11.19 -21.76
CA CYS A 154 -49.25 10.00 -21.52
C CYS A 154 -48.11 9.80 -22.52
N SER A 155 -48.25 10.27 -23.76
CA SER A 155 -47.23 10.11 -24.80
C SER A 155 -46.05 11.08 -24.69
N ASN A 156 -46.08 12.04 -23.75
CA ASN A 156 -44.98 13.00 -23.60
C ASN A 156 -43.83 12.40 -22.77
N VAL A 157 -42.71 12.11 -23.44
CA VAL A 157 -41.51 11.51 -22.85
C VAL A 157 -40.92 12.34 -21.70
N TYR A 158 -40.98 13.68 -21.75
CA TYR A 158 -40.49 14.52 -20.64
C TYR A 158 -41.36 14.39 -19.40
N LEU A 159 -42.69 14.32 -19.60
CA LEU A 159 -43.66 14.16 -18.54
C LEU A 159 -43.57 12.77 -17.90
N GLN A 160 -43.46 11.71 -18.71
CA GLN A 160 -43.21 10.34 -18.25
C GLN A 160 -41.86 10.23 -17.53
N THR A 161 -40.78 10.84 -18.03
CA THR A 161 -39.48 10.89 -17.33
C THR A 161 -39.60 11.60 -15.96
N GLY A 162 -40.41 12.65 -15.86
CA GLY A 162 -40.74 13.30 -14.58
C GLY A 162 -41.51 12.37 -13.61
N LEU A 163 -42.41 11.53 -14.12
CA LEU A 163 -43.12 10.52 -13.33
C LEU A 163 -42.20 9.38 -12.87
N VAL A 164 -41.30 8.90 -13.73
CA VAL A 164 -40.24 7.93 -13.33
C VAL A 164 -39.39 8.53 -12.22
N ASN A 165 -38.94 9.79 -12.35
CA ASN A 165 -38.19 10.50 -11.30
C ASN A 165 -38.98 10.64 -9.98
N LEU A 166 -40.28 10.96 -10.06
CA LEU A 166 -41.16 11.04 -8.89
C LEU A 166 -41.22 9.71 -8.13
N TYR A 167 -41.53 8.61 -8.81
CA TYR A 167 -41.62 7.31 -8.15
C TYR A 167 -40.24 6.80 -7.69
N ALA A 168 -39.17 7.09 -8.42
CA ALA A 168 -37.81 6.74 -8.06
C ALA A 168 -37.29 7.49 -6.81
N VAL A 169 -37.50 8.82 -6.73
CA VAL A 169 -36.97 9.65 -5.63
C VAL A 169 -37.81 9.56 -4.36
N VAL A 170 -39.14 9.48 -4.50
CA VAL A 170 -40.04 9.41 -3.34
C VAL A 170 -40.25 7.96 -2.88
N GLY A 171 -39.91 6.99 -3.74
CA GLY A 171 -39.98 5.56 -3.48
C GLY A 171 -38.81 4.93 -2.74
N VAL A 172 -37.84 5.72 -2.24
CA VAL A 172 -36.68 5.20 -1.49
C VAL A 172 -37.06 4.75 -0.08
N GLU A 173 -38.18 5.24 0.46
CA GLU A 173 -38.65 4.96 1.82
C GLU A 173 -39.65 3.78 1.90
N ASP A 174 -40.02 3.16 0.78
CA ASP A 174 -41.03 2.09 0.70
C ASP A 174 -40.79 1.16 -0.51
N ASP A 175 -40.70 -0.15 -0.28
CA ASP A 175 -40.17 -1.17 -1.23
C ASP A 175 -40.96 -1.28 -2.57
N GLY A 176 -42.15 -0.68 -2.65
CA GLY A 176 -42.96 -0.59 -3.88
C GLY A 176 -42.64 0.59 -4.81
N GLY A 177 -41.82 1.55 -4.37
CA GLY A 177 -41.64 2.83 -5.06
C GLY A 177 -40.85 2.74 -6.36
N VAL A 178 -39.65 2.18 -6.33
CA VAL A 178 -38.83 1.98 -7.54
C VAL A 178 -39.47 0.95 -8.48
N LYS A 179 -40.19 -0.06 -7.94
CA LYS A 179 -41.03 -0.97 -8.72
C LYS A 179 -42.13 -0.21 -9.50
N SER A 180 -42.66 0.87 -8.94
CA SER A 180 -43.63 1.75 -9.63
C SER A 180 -42.96 2.63 -10.69
N ALA A 181 -41.73 3.09 -10.45
CA ALA A 181 -40.92 3.80 -11.45
C ALA A 181 -40.62 2.90 -12.67
N ARG A 182 -40.26 1.63 -12.43
CA ARG A 182 -40.06 0.62 -13.50
C ARG A 182 -41.34 0.40 -14.32
N LYS A 183 -42.51 0.25 -13.70
CA LYS A 183 -43.80 0.13 -14.43
C LYS A 183 -44.08 1.33 -15.34
N VAL A 184 -43.95 2.55 -14.82
CA VAL A 184 -44.15 3.78 -15.64
C VAL A 184 -43.16 3.82 -16.80
N PHE A 185 -41.91 3.39 -16.57
CA PHE A 185 -40.87 3.29 -17.59
C PHE A 185 -41.17 2.22 -18.66
N ASP A 186 -41.70 1.06 -18.27
CA ASP A 186 -42.11 0.00 -19.18
C ASP A 186 -43.28 0.41 -20.08
N GLU A 187 -44.22 1.19 -19.55
CA GLU A 187 -45.36 1.75 -20.29
C GLU A 187 -44.97 2.90 -21.25
N MET A 188 -43.71 3.35 -21.26
CA MET A 188 -43.23 4.38 -22.20
C MET A 188 -43.03 3.81 -23.61
N SER A 189 -43.66 4.43 -24.61
CA SER A 189 -43.50 4.07 -26.03
C SER A 189 -42.16 4.51 -26.62
N GLU A 190 -41.59 5.60 -26.12
CA GLU A 190 -40.27 6.12 -26.49
C GLU A 190 -39.44 6.38 -25.23
N ARG A 191 -38.19 5.93 -25.22
CA ARG A 191 -37.27 6.05 -24.07
C ARG A 191 -35.96 6.63 -24.57
N ASN A 192 -35.53 7.76 -24.01
CA ASN A 192 -34.23 8.36 -24.33
C ASN A 192 -33.22 8.15 -23.20
N VAL A 193 -31.96 8.48 -23.43
CA VAL A 193 -30.85 8.28 -22.47
C VAL A 193 -31.12 9.00 -21.12
N VAL A 194 -31.86 10.12 -21.11
CA VAL A 194 -32.25 10.81 -19.86
C VAL A 194 -33.26 9.97 -19.07
N THR A 195 -34.22 9.34 -19.75
CA THR A 195 -35.19 8.42 -19.12
C THR A 195 -34.49 7.22 -18.50
N TRP A 196 -33.57 6.57 -19.23
CA TRP A 196 -32.75 5.46 -18.73
C TRP A 196 -31.91 5.88 -17.51
N ASN A 197 -31.18 7.00 -17.60
CA ASN A 197 -30.39 7.53 -16.49
C ASN A 197 -31.24 7.90 -15.27
N THR A 198 -32.51 8.29 -15.47
CA THR A 198 -33.45 8.59 -14.37
C THR A 198 -33.84 7.32 -13.62
N LEU A 199 -34.16 6.22 -14.33
CA LEU A 199 -34.45 4.93 -13.72
C LEU A 199 -33.21 4.35 -13.01
N LEU A 200 -32.05 4.38 -13.68
CA LEU A 200 -30.75 3.98 -13.14
C LEU A 200 -30.41 4.71 -11.84
N SER A 201 -30.58 6.04 -11.82
CA SER A 201 -30.38 6.85 -10.62
C SER A 201 -31.37 6.53 -9.49
N GLY A 202 -32.57 6.03 -9.83
CA GLY A 202 -33.55 5.52 -8.87
C GLY A 202 -33.06 4.29 -8.12
N TYR A 203 -32.67 3.25 -8.86
CA TYR A 203 -32.12 2.02 -8.30
C TYR A 203 -30.85 2.28 -7.48
N VAL A 204 -29.93 3.12 -7.98
CA VAL A 204 -28.74 3.54 -7.24
C VAL A 204 -29.07 4.23 -5.90
N LYS A 205 -30.14 5.03 -5.85
CA LYS A 205 -30.56 5.75 -4.62
C LYS A 205 -31.30 4.87 -3.61
N CYS A 206 -31.92 3.77 -4.04
CA CYS A 206 -32.50 2.79 -3.11
C CYS A 206 -31.52 1.69 -2.69
N GLY A 207 -30.25 1.75 -3.13
CA GLY A 207 -29.20 0.79 -2.78
C GLY A 207 -29.24 -0.53 -3.57
N ASP A 208 -30.23 -0.70 -4.46
CA ASP A 208 -30.37 -1.87 -5.32
C ASP A 208 -29.47 -1.70 -6.57
N ILE A 209 -28.16 -1.91 -6.35
CA ILE A 209 -27.15 -1.79 -7.39
C ILE A 209 -27.22 -2.95 -8.39
N ASP A 210 -27.77 -4.12 -8.00
CA ASP A 210 -27.92 -5.25 -8.92
C ASP A 210 -28.95 -4.92 -10.00
N ALA A 211 -30.14 -4.44 -9.62
CA ALA A 211 -31.12 -3.95 -10.58
C ALA A 211 -30.64 -2.68 -11.32
N ALA A 212 -29.81 -1.84 -10.70
CA ALA A 212 -29.15 -0.73 -11.40
C ALA A 212 -28.21 -1.24 -12.51
N ARG A 213 -27.45 -2.32 -12.27
CA ARG A 213 -26.57 -2.95 -13.25
C ARG A 213 -27.38 -3.58 -14.39
N GLU A 214 -28.47 -4.28 -14.08
CA GLU A 214 -29.40 -4.82 -15.09
C GLU A 214 -29.95 -3.70 -16.00
N VAL A 215 -30.46 -2.61 -15.41
CA VAL A 215 -30.95 -1.44 -16.16
C VAL A 215 -29.84 -0.81 -17.02
N PHE A 216 -28.61 -0.74 -16.51
CA PHE A 216 -27.46 -0.23 -17.26
C PHE A 216 -27.08 -1.14 -18.43
N ASP A 217 -27.15 -2.46 -18.26
CA ASP A 217 -26.86 -3.45 -19.29
C ASP A 217 -27.99 -3.53 -20.34
N GLU A 218 -29.24 -3.21 -19.99
CA GLU A 218 -30.37 -2.98 -20.92
C GLU A 218 -30.23 -1.72 -21.80
N MET A 219 -29.42 -0.71 -21.41
CA MET A 219 -29.35 0.57 -22.12
C MET A 219 -28.84 0.43 -23.57
N PRO A 220 -29.60 0.89 -24.60
CA PRO A 220 -29.15 0.87 -25.99
C PRO A 220 -27.97 1.81 -26.26
N GLU A 221 -27.97 2.97 -25.60
CA GLU A 221 -26.91 3.98 -25.67
C GLU A 221 -26.53 4.41 -24.26
N ARG A 222 -25.22 4.49 -23.97
CA ARG A 222 -24.67 4.87 -22.67
C ARG A 222 -23.82 6.12 -22.84
N ASN A 223 -24.08 7.15 -22.04
CA ASN A 223 -23.27 8.38 -22.04
C ASN A 223 -22.48 8.53 -20.72
N ILE A 224 -21.68 9.59 -20.61
CA ILE A 224 -20.88 9.88 -19.41
C ILE A 224 -21.76 9.86 -18.15
N VAL A 225 -22.98 10.41 -18.20
CA VAL A 225 -23.91 10.42 -17.07
C VAL A 225 -24.34 9.00 -16.68
N SER A 226 -24.54 8.09 -17.63
CA SER A 226 -24.85 6.67 -17.35
C SER A 226 -23.71 6.02 -16.55
N TRP A 227 -22.47 6.14 -17.04
CA TRP A 227 -21.28 5.58 -16.41
C TRP A 227 -21.02 6.20 -15.02
N THR A 228 -21.00 7.54 -14.94
CA THR A 228 -20.79 8.27 -13.68
C THR A 228 -21.86 7.92 -12.65
N THR A 229 -23.12 7.73 -13.05
CA THR A 229 -24.22 7.35 -12.13
C THR A 229 -23.98 5.97 -11.53
N LEU A 230 -23.67 4.96 -12.35
CA LEU A 230 -23.46 3.60 -11.85
C LEU A 230 -22.15 3.47 -11.06
N VAL A 231 -21.02 4.00 -11.57
CA VAL A 231 -19.72 3.97 -10.87
C VAL A 231 -19.79 4.67 -9.51
N SER A 232 -20.41 5.86 -9.47
CA SER A 232 -20.63 6.57 -8.20
C SER A 232 -21.58 5.79 -7.29
N GLY A 233 -22.64 5.19 -7.85
CA GLY A 233 -23.58 4.36 -7.12
C GLY A 233 -22.92 3.16 -6.43
N CYS A 234 -22.13 2.39 -7.18
CA CYS A 234 -21.33 1.28 -6.66
C CYS A 234 -20.37 1.76 -5.56
N ALA A 235 -19.65 2.86 -5.77
CA ALA A 235 -18.70 3.40 -4.79
C ALA A 235 -19.38 3.83 -3.47
N HIS A 236 -20.49 4.57 -3.54
CA HIS A 236 -21.20 5.06 -2.35
C HIS A 236 -21.95 3.95 -1.59
N ASN A 237 -22.37 2.88 -2.27
CA ASN A 237 -23.00 1.71 -1.66
C ASN A 237 -22.00 0.58 -1.32
N GLY A 238 -20.71 0.90 -1.19
CA GLY A 238 -19.67 -0.04 -0.72
C GLY A 238 -19.24 -1.12 -1.72
N ARG A 239 -19.78 -1.14 -2.95
CA ARG A 239 -19.40 -2.07 -4.03
C ARG A 239 -18.17 -1.56 -4.80
N CYS A 240 -17.13 -1.19 -4.06
CA CYS A 240 -15.97 -0.47 -4.60
C CYS A 240 -15.20 -1.28 -5.66
N LYS A 241 -15.15 -2.63 -5.57
CA LYS A 241 -14.54 -3.48 -6.61
C LYS A 241 -15.27 -3.38 -7.95
N GLU A 242 -16.60 -3.36 -7.92
CA GLU A 242 -17.44 -3.22 -9.11
C GLU A 242 -17.28 -1.82 -9.72
N ALA A 243 -17.24 -0.77 -8.89
CA ALA A 243 -16.96 0.59 -9.33
C ALA A 243 -15.63 0.70 -10.11
N LEU A 244 -14.57 0.01 -9.67
CA LEU A 244 -13.30 -0.03 -10.40
C LEU A 244 -13.34 -0.90 -11.68
N SER A 245 -14.13 -1.97 -11.71
CA SER A 245 -14.35 -2.75 -12.95
C SER A 245 -15.03 -1.89 -14.01
N LEU A 246 -16.15 -1.25 -13.65
CA LEU A 246 -16.90 -0.33 -14.50
C LEU A 246 -16.03 0.84 -14.99
N PHE A 247 -15.16 1.37 -14.14
CA PHE A 247 -14.21 2.41 -14.56
C PHE A 247 -13.21 1.90 -15.61
N ARG A 248 -12.70 0.66 -15.47
CA ARG A 248 -11.84 0.03 -16.48
C ARG A 248 -12.60 -0.24 -17.78
N GLU A 249 -13.85 -0.70 -17.71
CA GLU A 249 -14.74 -0.84 -18.87
C GLU A 249 -14.93 0.51 -19.60
N MET A 250 -15.17 1.61 -18.85
CA MET A 250 -15.30 2.96 -19.40
C MET A 250 -14.00 3.47 -20.06
N LEU A 251 -12.83 3.18 -19.46
CA LEU A 251 -11.53 3.51 -20.05
C LEU A 251 -11.28 2.75 -21.35
N HIS A 252 -11.64 1.46 -21.43
CA HIS A 252 -11.56 0.67 -22.65
C HIS A 252 -12.52 1.19 -23.74
N ALA A 253 -13.68 1.71 -23.36
CA ALA A 253 -14.61 2.41 -24.25
C ALA A 253 -14.11 3.80 -24.72
N ARG A 254 -12.95 4.27 -24.24
CA ARG A 254 -12.32 5.57 -24.57
C ARG A 254 -13.23 6.78 -24.32
N MET A 255 -14.12 6.67 -23.33
CA MET A 255 -15.00 7.77 -22.93
C MET A 255 -14.21 8.83 -22.13
N GLU A 256 -14.45 10.11 -22.42
CA GLU A 256 -14.01 11.18 -21.52
C GLU A 256 -14.74 11.06 -20.17
N PHE A 257 -14.00 11.30 -19.09
CA PHE A 257 -14.50 11.22 -17.72
C PHE A 257 -14.42 12.58 -17.02
N ASP A 258 -15.46 12.91 -16.26
CA ASP A 258 -15.58 14.18 -15.56
C ASP A 258 -14.90 14.17 -14.16
N HIS A 259 -14.90 15.32 -13.48
CA HIS A 259 -14.40 15.41 -12.11
C HIS A 259 -15.17 14.52 -11.11
N ALA A 260 -16.45 14.23 -11.36
CA ALA A 260 -17.30 13.53 -10.41
C ALA A 260 -16.98 12.03 -10.36
N ILE A 261 -16.81 11.39 -11.51
CA ILE A 261 -16.39 9.98 -11.56
C ILE A 261 -14.96 9.80 -11.04
N LEU A 262 -14.03 10.74 -11.29
CA LEU A 262 -12.69 10.67 -10.70
C LEU A 262 -12.73 10.72 -9.16
N VAL A 263 -13.56 11.57 -8.56
CA VAL A 263 -13.76 11.59 -7.10
C VAL A 263 -14.35 10.26 -6.61
N ALA A 264 -15.37 9.72 -7.28
CA ALA A 264 -15.98 8.44 -6.91
C ALA A 264 -14.99 7.26 -7.00
N VAL A 265 -14.18 7.21 -8.05
CA VAL A 265 -13.17 6.18 -8.26
C VAL A 265 -12.04 6.31 -7.25
N LEU A 266 -11.58 7.53 -6.92
CA LEU A 266 -10.61 7.75 -5.84
C LEU A 266 -11.14 7.33 -4.48
N SER A 267 -12.43 7.57 -4.18
CA SER A 267 -13.09 7.05 -2.99
C SER A 267 -13.12 5.51 -2.99
N ALA A 268 -13.48 4.87 -4.11
CA ALA A 268 -13.43 3.41 -4.23
C ALA A 268 -12.00 2.85 -4.07
N CYS A 269 -10.97 3.54 -4.58
CA CYS A 269 -9.57 3.20 -4.37
C CYS A 269 -9.20 3.28 -2.88
N ALA A 270 -9.65 4.33 -2.18
CA ALA A 270 -9.42 4.51 -0.75
C ALA A 270 -9.97 3.35 0.08
N GLU A 271 -11.20 2.93 -0.20
CA GLU A 271 -11.90 1.86 0.54
C GLU A 271 -11.33 0.46 0.28
N ILE A 272 -10.70 0.18 -0.87
CA ILE A 272 -10.09 -1.15 -1.15
C ILE A 272 -8.56 -1.17 -1.12
N GLY A 273 -7.91 0.00 -1.00
CA GLY A 273 -6.46 0.13 -1.03
C GLY A 273 -5.82 0.09 -2.43
N ASP A 274 -6.56 0.41 -3.52
CA ASP A 274 -6.01 0.37 -4.88
C ASP A 274 -5.14 1.60 -5.22
N LEU A 275 -3.95 1.60 -4.64
CA LEU A 275 -2.94 2.62 -4.85
C LEU A 275 -2.47 2.70 -6.32
N LYS A 276 -2.57 1.61 -7.12
CA LYS A 276 -2.15 1.62 -8.54
C LYS A 276 -3.07 2.55 -9.33
N THR A 277 -4.38 2.33 -9.22
CA THR A 277 -5.40 3.16 -9.89
C THR A 277 -5.38 4.59 -9.33
N GLY A 278 -5.25 4.74 -8.00
CA GLY A 278 -5.17 6.06 -7.36
C GLY A 278 -3.99 6.92 -7.82
N ARG A 279 -2.78 6.36 -7.94
CA ARG A 279 -1.59 7.06 -8.45
C ARG A 279 -1.72 7.42 -9.94
N TRP A 280 -2.32 6.54 -10.75
CA TRP A 280 -2.60 6.83 -12.16
C TRP A 280 -3.55 8.03 -12.31
N ILE A 281 -4.63 8.09 -11.51
CA ILE A 281 -5.55 9.24 -11.50
C ILE A 281 -4.83 10.51 -11.07
N HIS A 282 -3.99 10.46 -10.03
CA HIS A 282 -3.22 11.64 -9.59
C HIS A 282 -2.35 12.21 -10.71
N TYR A 283 -1.62 11.36 -11.44
CA TYR A 283 -0.83 11.77 -12.60
C TYR A 283 -1.70 12.34 -13.73
N TYR A 284 -2.84 11.72 -14.02
CA TYR A 284 -3.80 12.22 -15.01
C TYR A 284 -4.30 13.63 -14.66
N VAL A 285 -4.60 13.89 -13.38
CA VAL A 285 -5.03 15.21 -12.89
C VAL A 285 -3.92 16.27 -13.04
N LEU A 286 -2.67 15.93 -12.73
CA LEU A 286 -1.53 16.85 -12.86
C LEU A 286 -1.23 17.22 -14.32
N THR A 287 -1.36 16.25 -15.24
CA THR A 287 -1.07 16.42 -16.67
C THR A 287 -2.21 17.04 -17.47
N SER A 288 -3.46 16.90 -17.03
CA SER A 288 -4.65 17.39 -17.75
C SER A 288 -4.88 18.89 -17.55
N SER A 289 -4.50 19.69 -18.55
CA SER A 289 -4.65 21.16 -18.55
C SER A 289 -6.11 21.63 -18.41
N HIS A 290 -7.08 20.86 -18.89
CA HIS A 290 -8.51 21.21 -18.85
C HIS A 290 -9.16 21.03 -17.47
N LEU A 291 -8.51 20.34 -16.52
CA LEU A 291 -9.01 20.13 -15.16
C LEU A 291 -8.62 21.25 -14.17
N LYS A 292 -7.82 22.23 -14.61
CA LYS A 292 -7.22 23.30 -13.78
C LYS A 292 -8.17 24.46 -13.49
N ASN A 293 -9.36 24.15 -12.96
CA ASN A 293 -10.26 25.14 -12.35
C ASN A 293 -10.13 25.06 -10.82
N GLU A 294 -9.89 26.20 -10.15
CA GLU A 294 -9.60 26.27 -8.71
C GLU A 294 -10.60 25.49 -7.84
N GLU A 295 -11.91 25.56 -8.12
CA GLU A 295 -12.93 24.85 -7.33
C GLU A 295 -12.92 23.33 -7.55
N HIS A 296 -12.63 22.87 -8.77
CA HIS A 296 -12.58 21.45 -9.09
C HIS A 296 -11.26 20.81 -8.62
N GLU A 297 -10.17 21.57 -8.66
CA GLU A 297 -8.87 21.17 -8.13
C GLU A 297 -8.94 20.89 -6.62
N VAL A 298 -9.61 21.75 -5.83
CA VAL A 298 -9.79 21.53 -4.38
C VAL A 298 -10.61 20.26 -4.10
N ARG A 299 -11.67 19.97 -4.88
CA ARG A 299 -12.45 18.73 -4.72
C ARG A 299 -11.63 17.49 -5.07
N LEU A 300 -10.90 17.50 -6.18
CA LEU A 300 -10.04 16.37 -6.59
C LEU A 300 -8.90 16.15 -5.59
N ASN A 301 -8.25 17.22 -5.12
CA ASN A 301 -7.21 17.12 -4.10
C ASN A 301 -7.76 16.52 -2.80
N ASN A 302 -8.95 16.91 -2.32
CA ASN A 302 -9.58 16.27 -1.16
C ASN A 302 -9.82 14.76 -1.36
N ALA A 303 -10.25 14.34 -2.56
CA ALA A 303 -10.40 12.92 -2.88
C ALA A 303 -9.07 12.17 -2.96
N LEU A 304 -8.01 12.82 -3.47
CA LEU A 304 -6.64 12.28 -3.47
C LEU A 304 -6.07 12.14 -2.04
N LEU A 305 -6.33 13.10 -1.15
CA LEU A 305 -5.99 12.98 0.28
C LEU A 305 -6.66 11.76 0.90
N HIS A 306 -7.96 11.60 0.67
CA HIS A 306 -8.72 10.44 1.15
C HIS A 306 -8.16 9.12 0.60
N MET A 307 -7.85 9.07 -0.70
CA MET A 307 -7.26 7.91 -1.36
C MET A 307 -5.91 7.53 -0.78
N TYR A 308 -4.96 8.46 -0.67
CA TYR A 308 -3.63 8.16 -0.10
C TYR A 308 -3.71 7.74 1.37
N ALA A 309 -4.54 8.41 2.17
CA ALA A 309 -4.75 8.06 3.57
C ALA A 309 -5.42 6.68 3.75
N GLY A 310 -6.44 6.37 2.94
CA GLY A 310 -7.12 5.06 2.92
C GLY A 310 -6.20 3.93 2.47
N CYS A 311 -5.30 4.19 1.51
CA CYS A 311 -4.23 3.27 1.10
C CYS A 311 -3.07 3.19 2.12
N GLY A 312 -3.18 3.79 3.30
CA GLY A 312 -2.16 3.76 4.36
C GLY A 312 -1.01 4.76 4.23
N LEU A 313 -0.86 5.44 3.08
CA LEU A 313 0.23 6.39 2.82
C LEU A 313 -0.07 7.81 3.34
N ILE A 314 -0.22 7.93 4.65
CA ILE A 314 -0.62 9.21 5.27
C ILE A 314 0.41 10.33 5.11
N ASP A 315 1.69 10.00 5.06
CA ASP A 315 2.74 11.02 4.90
C ASP A 315 2.74 11.59 3.47
N ASP A 316 2.39 10.79 2.46
CA ASP A 316 2.17 11.28 1.08
C ASP A 316 0.89 12.11 0.98
N ALA A 317 -0.19 11.70 1.66
CA ALA A 317 -1.38 12.54 1.82
C ALA A 317 -1.03 13.88 2.47
N TYR A 318 -0.19 13.89 3.52
CA TYR A 318 0.20 15.12 4.21
C TYR A 318 1.14 16.01 3.37
N LYS A 319 2.02 15.43 2.54
CA LYS A 319 2.81 16.19 1.53
C LYS A 319 1.88 16.87 0.52
N LEU A 320 0.91 16.14 -0.04
CA LEU A 320 -0.09 16.70 -0.95
C LEU A 320 -0.89 17.82 -0.27
N PHE A 321 -1.36 17.58 0.95
CA PHE A 321 -2.10 18.56 1.74
C PHE A 321 -1.32 19.87 1.92
N LYS A 322 -0.04 19.79 2.31
CA LYS A 322 0.82 20.99 2.43
C LYS A 322 0.87 21.76 1.11
N ARG A 323 1.09 21.08 -0.02
CA ARG A 323 1.18 21.65 -1.37
C ARG A 323 -0.12 22.29 -1.90
N MET A 324 -1.31 21.94 -1.36
CA MET A 324 -2.58 22.54 -1.81
C MET A 324 -2.60 24.07 -1.60
N PRO A 325 -2.83 24.89 -2.65
CA PRO A 325 -2.83 26.35 -2.53
C PRO A 325 -4.01 26.87 -1.72
N VAL A 326 -5.19 26.25 -1.89
CA VAL A 326 -6.41 26.55 -1.14
C VAL A 326 -6.83 25.31 -0.36
N LYS A 327 -7.03 25.47 0.95
CA LYS A 327 -7.46 24.41 1.88
C LYS A 327 -8.84 24.78 2.42
N THR A 328 -9.82 23.90 2.23
CA THR A 328 -11.18 24.06 2.78
C THR A 328 -11.31 23.34 4.12
N THR A 329 -12.37 23.60 4.89
CA THR A 329 -12.66 22.83 6.12
C THR A 329 -12.58 21.33 5.85
N VAL A 330 -13.18 20.84 4.75
CA VAL A 330 -13.11 19.44 4.31
C VAL A 330 -11.68 18.93 4.16
N SER A 331 -10.76 19.73 3.60
CA SER A 331 -9.34 19.38 3.46
C SER A 331 -8.69 19.14 4.83
N TRP A 332 -8.95 20.02 5.80
CA TRP A 332 -8.48 19.91 7.18
C TRP A 332 -9.10 18.71 7.89
N THR A 333 -10.43 18.57 7.86
CA THR A 333 -11.17 17.46 8.48
C THR A 333 -10.69 16.11 7.95
N THR A 334 -10.41 16.00 6.65
CA THR A 334 -9.90 14.76 6.02
C THR A 334 -8.53 14.38 6.58
N MET A 335 -7.58 15.31 6.69
CA MET A 335 -6.26 15.01 7.26
C MET A 335 -6.33 14.68 8.76
N ILE A 336 -7.10 15.45 9.55
CA ILE A 336 -7.28 15.17 10.98
C ILE A 336 -7.90 13.78 11.18
N SER A 337 -8.93 13.43 10.39
CA SER A 337 -9.58 12.10 10.44
C SER A 337 -8.61 10.99 10.06
N SER A 338 -7.77 11.22 9.05
CA SER A 338 -6.76 10.27 8.61
C SER A 338 -5.72 9.98 9.70
N PHE A 339 -5.18 11.02 10.34
CA PHE A 339 -4.23 10.86 11.44
C PHE A 339 -4.89 10.17 12.65
N ALA A 340 -6.14 10.52 12.97
CA ALA A 340 -6.91 9.88 14.03
C ALA A 340 -7.16 8.37 13.77
N LYS A 341 -7.58 8.00 12.55
CA LYS A 341 -7.81 6.60 12.15
C LYS A 341 -6.55 5.74 12.23
N GLN A 342 -5.37 6.32 11.99
CA GLN A 342 -4.08 5.64 12.11
C GLN A 342 -3.46 5.71 13.53
N GLY A 343 -4.20 6.19 14.54
CA GLY A 343 -3.72 6.30 15.92
C GLY A 343 -2.72 7.44 16.18
N ARG A 344 -2.43 8.28 15.17
CA ARG A 344 -1.50 9.42 15.25
C ARG A 344 -2.21 10.67 15.81
N GLY A 345 -2.77 10.56 17.01
CA GLY A 345 -3.62 11.62 17.59
C GLY A 345 -2.94 12.96 17.81
N GLU A 346 -1.64 13.01 18.12
CA GLU A 346 -0.93 14.28 18.31
C GLU A 346 -0.74 15.01 16.97
N ASP A 347 -0.50 14.28 15.87
CA ASP A 347 -0.48 14.85 14.52
C ASP A 347 -1.86 15.39 14.12
N ALA A 348 -2.94 14.66 14.45
CA ALA A 348 -4.31 15.15 14.26
C ALA A 348 -4.57 16.47 15.03
N LEU A 349 -4.09 16.56 16.28
CA LEU A 349 -4.17 17.80 17.07
C LEU A 349 -3.28 18.92 16.51
N ASN A 350 -2.09 18.64 15.98
CA ASN A 350 -1.22 19.62 15.35
C ASN A 350 -1.81 20.18 14.05
N VAL A 351 -2.42 19.33 13.22
CA VAL A 351 -3.17 19.76 12.03
C VAL A 351 -4.38 20.61 12.42
N PHE A 352 -5.12 20.24 13.48
CA PHE A 352 -6.22 21.06 13.99
C PHE A 352 -5.76 22.43 14.51
N ARG A 353 -4.64 22.49 15.24
CA ARG A 353 -4.05 23.75 15.73
C ARG A 353 -3.62 24.69 14.60
N SER A 354 -3.27 24.15 13.43
CA SER A 354 -2.85 24.92 12.24
C SER A 354 -3.99 25.31 11.28
N MET A 355 -5.26 25.15 11.68
CA MET A 355 -6.44 25.64 10.92
C MET A 355 -6.57 27.18 10.98
N GLU A 356 -5.61 27.91 10.39
CA GLU A 356 -5.53 29.37 10.44
C GLU A 356 -6.59 30.06 9.55
N THR A 357 -6.91 29.47 8.39
CA THR A 357 -7.76 30.10 7.36
C THR A 357 -9.23 29.65 7.40
N ALA A 358 -9.53 28.53 8.06
CA ALA A 358 -10.85 27.90 8.08
C ALA A 358 -11.35 27.72 9.51
N LYS A 359 -12.58 28.16 9.81
CA LYS A 359 -13.21 27.83 11.09
C LYS A 359 -13.58 26.34 11.10
N PRO A 360 -13.35 25.62 12.22
CA PRO A 360 -13.85 24.26 12.36
C PRO A 360 -15.37 24.25 12.39
N ASP A 361 -15.95 23.20 11.84
CA ASP A 361 -17.38 22.89 11.91
C ASP A 361 -17.65 21.75 12.90
N ALA A 362 -18.93 21.37 13.05
CA ALA A 362 -19.32 20.29 13.96
C ALA A 362 -18.61 18.96 13.63
N VAL A 363 -18.45 18.63 12.35
CA VAL A 363 -17.76 17.41 11.89
C VAL A 363 -16.28 17.44 12.25
N THR A 364 -15.61 18.58 12.08
CA THR A 364 -14.21 18.77 12.46
C THR A 364 -14.01 18.57 13.95
N ILE A 365 -14.86 19.19 14.79
CA ILE A 365 -14.78 19.02 16.25
C ILE A 365 -15.03 17.56 16.64
N LEU A 366 -16.02 16.89 16.04
CA LEU A 366 -16.30 15.47 16.28
C LEU A 366 -15.09 14.58 15.99
N VAL A 367 -14.44 14.78 14.83
CA VAL A 367 -13.26 14.02 14.41
C VAL A 367 -12.08 14.24 15.38
N VAL A 368 -11.85 15.47 15.84
CA VAL A 368 -10.78 15.76 16.82
C VAL A 368 -11.09 15.16 18.19
N LEU A 369 -12.34 15.21 18.65
CA LEU A 369 -12.74 14.55 19.90
C LEU A 369 -12.56 13.03 19.83
N ASN A 370 -12.85 12.42 18.68
CA ASN A 370 -12.58 11.00 18.45
C ASN A 370 -11.07 10.69 18.49
N ALA A 371 -10.23 11.55 17.88
CA ALA A 371 -8.77 11.44 17.97
C ALA A 371 -8.28 11.50 19.43
N CYS A 372 -8.83 12.42 20.22
CA CYS A 372 -8.57 12.50 21.67
C CYS A 372 -9.01 11.22 22.41
N SER A 373 -10.18 10.67 22.11
CA SER A 373 -10.69 9.43 22.72
C SER A 373 -9.79 8.22 22.43
N HIS A 374 -9.36 8.06 21.18
CA HIS A 374 -8.47 6.97 20.77
C HIS A 374 -7.03 7.11 21.29
N SER A 375 -6.55 8.34 21.51
CA SER A 375 -5.18 8.61 21.98
C SER A 375 -5.08 8.97 23.47
N GLY A 376 -6.19 8.97 24.21
CA GLY A 376 -6.23 9.25 25.65
C GLY A 376 -6.03 10.72 26.05
N PHE A 377 -6.16 11.68 25.13
CA PHE A 377 -5.91 13.11 25.37
C PHE A 377 -7.09 13.81 26.08
N LEU A 378 -7.31 13.45 27.34
CA LEU A 378 -8.46 13.88 28.15
C LEU A 378 -8.59 15.40 28.25
N GLU A 379 -7.52 16.10 28.65
CA GLU A 379 -7.59 17.56 28.90
C GLU A 379 -7.73 18.37 27.60
N GLN A 380 -7.12 17.90 26.52
CA GLN A 380 -7.29 18.46 25.18
C GLN A 380 -8.74 18.27 24.70
N GLY A 381 -9.31 17.07 24.85
CA GLY A 381 -10.72 16.78 24.55
C GLY A 381 -11.69 17.68 25.31
N ARG A 382 -11.53 17.79 26.64
CA ARG A 382 -12.31 18.72 27.49
C ARG A 382 -12.25 20.17 26.99
N ARG A 383 -11.04 20.67 26.71
CA ARG A 383 -10.83 22.04 26.23
C ARG A 383 -11.51 22.29 24.89
N ILE A 384 -11.42 21.33 23.97
CA ILE A 384 -12.02 21.42 22.64
C ILE A 384 -13.55 21.37 22.72
N PHE A 385 -14.12 20.45 23.50
CA PHE A 385 -15.56 20.35 23.74
C PHE A 385 -16.14 21.63 24.37
N LYS A 386 -15.45 22.22 25.36
CA LYS A 386 -15.86 23.51 25.95
C LYS A 386 -15.77 24.67 24.95
N ASN A 387 -14.72 24.70 24.13
CA ASN A 387 -14.51 25.76 23.14
C ASN A 387 -15.48 25.66 21.95
N MET A 388 -16.03 24.47 21.67
CA MET A 388 -17.09 24.23 20.68
C MET A 388 -18.20 25.28 20.76
N SER A 389 -18.78 25.45 21.95
CA SER A 389 -19.83 26.46 22.17
C SER A 389 -19.28 27.83 22.56
N LEU A 390 -18.21 27.89 23.36
CA LEU A 390 -17.71 29.16 23.93
C LEU A 390 -17.00 30.06 22.90
N ILE A 391 -16.27 29.48 21.95
CA ILE A 391 -15.45 30.21 20.98
C ILE A 391 -16.05 30.11 19.57
N TRP A 392 -16.42 28.90 19.14
CA TRP A 392 -16.91 28.67 17.78
C TRP A 392 -18.43 28.77 17.63
N GLY A 393 -19.17 28.89 18.74
CA GLY A 393 -20.64 29.04 18.73
C GLY A 393 -21.40 27.80 18.25
N ILE A 394 -20.74 26.65 18.18
CA ILE A 394 -21.32 25.39 17.71
C ILE A 394 -22.01 24.70 18.90
N LYS A 395 -23.26 24.29 18.69
CA LYS A 395 -24.02 23.53 19.69
C LYS A 395 -23.57 22.06 19.65
N PRO A 396 -23.26 21.40 20.79
CA PRO A 396 -22.92 19.99 20.81
C PRO A 396 -24.13 19.13 20.43
N GLU A 397 -23.90 18.20 19.50
CA GLU A 397 -24.85 17.18 19.06
C GLU A 397 -24.55 15.85 19.77
N ILE A 398 -25.40 14.84 19.60
CA ILE A 398 -25.34 13.60 20.39
C ILE A 398 -24.02 12.83 20.17
N GLU A 399 -23.44 12.95 18.98
CA GLU A 399 -22.16 12.39 18.58
C GLU A 399 -20.99 13.01 19.36
N HIS A 400 -21.03 14.33 19.62
CA HIS A 400 -20.00 15.03 20.41
C HIS A 400 -20.04 14.60 21.88
N TYR A 401 -21.24 14.43 22.44
CA TYR A 401 -21.41 13.82 23.76
C TYR A 401 -20.92 12.37 23.77
N GLY A 402 -21.23 11.58 22.75
CA GLY A 402 -20.71 10.22 22.57
C GLY A 402 -19.18 10.14 22.63
N CYS A 403 -18.46 10.97 21.88
CA CYS A 403 -16.99 11.00 21.92
C CYS A 403 -16.44 11.43 23.29
N MET A 404 -17.09 12.37 23.99
CA MET A 404 -16.68 12.76 25.34
C MET A 404 -16.95 11.67 26.38
N VAL A 405 -18.08 10.98 26.28
CA VAL A 405 -18.42 9.84 27.14
C VAL A 405 -17.45 8.68 26.92
N ASP A 406 -17.09 8.38 25.67
CA ASP A 406 -16.09 7.38 25.32
C ASP A 406 -14.70 7.75 25.86
N LEU A 407 -14.25 8.99 25.67
CA LEU A 407 -12.99 9.51 26.22
C LEU A 407 -12.93 9.40 27.75
N LEU A 408 -14.00 9.81 28.46
CA LEU A 408 -14.10 9.69 29.92
C LEU A 408 -14.13 8.23 30.37
N SER A 409 -14.87 7.38 29.66
CA SER A 409 -15.03 5.96 29.98
C SER A 409 -13.73 5.18 29.78
N ARG A 410 -12.99 5.44 28.71
CA ARG A 410 -11.64 4.90 28.47
C ARG A 410 -10.62 5.42 29.49
N ALA A 411 -10.73 6.68 29.93
CA ALA A 411 -9.91 7.25 31.01
C ALA A 411 -10.32 6.80 32.44
N GLY A 412 -11.30 5.91 32.57
CA GLY A 412 -11.77 5.36 33.85
C GLY A 412 -12.61 6.34 34.70
N ARG A 413 -12.98 7.49 34.14
CA ARG A 413 -13.83 8.52 34.79
C ARG A 413 -15.32 8.18 34.62
N LEU A 414 -15.70 6.94 34.93
CA LEU A 414 -17.05 6.41 34.66
C LEU A 414 -18.18 7.18 35.37
N GLU A 415 -17.95 7.67 36.59
CA GLU A 415 -18.92 8.51 37.33
C GLU A 415 -19.13 9.88 36.68
N GLU A 416 -18.05 10.46 36.13
CA GLU A 416 -18.10 11.72 35.40
C GLU A 416 -18.75 11.55 34.01
N ALA A 417 -18.51 10.40 33.36
CA ALA A 417 -19.18 10.01 32.13
C ALA A 417 -20.70 9.89 32.34
N LEU A 418 -21.15 9.29 33.45
CA LEU A 418 -22.57 9.23 33.81
C LEU A 418 -23.14 10.63 34.10
N THR A 419 -22.43 11.47 34.86
CA THR A 419 -22.83 12.87 35.09
C THR A 419 -23.00 13.65 33.77
N LEU A 420 -22.16 13.38 32.76
CA LEU A 420 -22.29 13.97 31.42
C LEU A 420 -23.53 13.44 30.67
N VAL A 421 -23.84 12.15 30.81
CA VAL A 421 -25.05 11.52 30.24
C VAL A 421 -26.34 11.96 30.95
N GLU A 422 -26.28 12.39 32.20
CA GLU A 422 -27.42 12.96 32.94
C GLU A 422 -27.65 14.45 32.64
N SER A 423 -26.61 15.16 32.14
CA SER A 423 -26.67 16.61 31.87
C SER A 423 -26.77 16.99 30.39
N MET A 424 -26.79 16.01 29.48
CA MET A 424 -26.99 16.24 28.04
C MET A 424 -28.45 16.62 27.70
N PRO A 425 -28.68 17.49 26.70
CA PRO A 425 -30.01 18.05 26.39
C PRO A 425 -30.89 17.16 25.50
N MET A 426 -30.53 15.89 25.31
CA MET A 426 -31.24 14.89 24.51
C MET A 426 -31.13 13.50 25.17
N ASP A 427 -31.96 12.54 24.78
CA ASP A 427 -31.89 11.19 25.34
C ASP A 427 -30.65 10.41 24.83
N PRO A 428 -30.02 9.54 25.64
CA PRO A 428 -28.79 8.85 25.24
C PRO A 428 -29.05 7.64 24.35
N ASN A 429 -28.36 7.58 23.21
CA ASN A 429 -28.46 6.50 22.22
C ASN A 429 -27.60 5.27 22.57
N ASP A 430 -27.69 4.26 21.71
CA ASP A 430 -26.92 3.01 21.75
C ASP A 430 -25.40 3.25 21.76
N ALA A 431 -24.90 4.18 20.96
CA ALA A 431 -23.47 4.51 20.90
C ALA A 431 -22.94 5.02 22.26
N ILE A 432 -23.67 5.91 22.94
CA ILE A 432 -23.31 6.45 24.26
C ILE A 432 -23.28 5.33 25.32
N TRP A 433 -24.32 4.50 25.38
CA TRP A 433 -24.36 3.38 26.33
C TRP A 433 -23.29 2.32 26.00
N GLY A 434 -23.04 2.07 24.72
CA GLY A 434 -21.96 1.20 24.23
C GLY A 434 -20.57 1.67 24.67
N ALA A 435 -20.31 2.98 24.62
CA ALA A 435 -19.06 3.57 25.09
C ALA A 435 -18.84 3.36 26.60
N ILE A 436 -19.89 3.57 27.42
CA ILE A 436 -19.82 3.28 28.87
C ILE A 436 -19.62 1.77 29.10
N LEU A 437 -20.31 0.90 28.35
CA LEU A 437 -20.14 -0.55 28.48
C LEU A 437 -18.70 -0.98 28.13
N GLY A 438 -18.10 -0.41 27.08
CA GLY A 438 -16.69 -0.61 26.72
C GLY A 438 -15.74 -0.18 27.83
N GLY A 439 -15.91 1.03 28.38
CA GLY A 439 -15.14 1.50 29.53
C GLY A 439 -15.33 0.63 30.78
N CYS A 440 -16.53 0.07 31.00
CA CYS A 440 -16.76 -0.88 32.09
C CYS A 440 -16.00 -2.20 31.90
N GLY A 441 -15.71 -2.61 30.66
CA GLY A 441 -14.82 -3.74 30.37
C GLY A 441 -13.37 -3.40 30.71
N ILE A 442 -12.85 -2.30 30.15
CA ILE A 442 -11.47 -1.81 30.39
C ILE A 442 -11.19 -1.67 31.89
N HIS A 443 -12.10 -1.04 32.64
CA HIS A 443 -11.95 -0.74 34.08
C HIS A 443 -12.63 -1.77 34.99
N LYS A 444 -13.07 -2.92 34.43
CA LYS A 444 -13.64 -4.07 35.15
C LYS A 444 -14.83 -3.74 36.08
N ASN A 445 -15.59 -2.68 35.76
CA ASN A 445 -16.77 -2.23 36.53
C ASN A 445 -18.04 -3.00 36.12
N VAL A 446 -18.13 -4.25 36.60
CA VAL A 446 -19.19 -5.20 36.25
C VAL A 446 -20.57 -4.81 36.80
N LYS A 447 -20.61 -4.00 37.88
CA LYS A 447 -21.86 -3.47 38.44
C LYS A 447 -22.49 -2.49 37.46
N LEU A 448 -21.72 -1.52 36.99
CA LEU A 448 -22.20 -0.53 36.02
C LEU A 448 -22.52 -1.18 34.66
N ALA A 449 -21.69 -2.12 34.17
CA ALA A 449 -21.99 -2.89 32.96
C ALA A 449 -23.38 -3.57 33.00
N SER A 450 -23.77 -4.11 34.17
CA SER A 450 -25.08 -4.76 34.34
C SER A 450 -26.25 -3.77 34.29
N LEU A 451 -26.06 -2.53 34.76
CA LEU A 451 -27.05 -1.46 34.66
C LEU A 451 -27.18 -0.93 33.22
N VAL A 452 -26.05 -0.72 32.54
CA VAL A 452 -26.00 -0.29 31.14
C VAL A 452 -26.64 -1.32 30.21
N ALA A 453 -26.44 -2.62 30.47
CA ALA A 453 -27.11 -3.69 29.73
C ALA A 453 -28.65 -3.62 29.81
N GLN A 454 -29.20 -3.21 30.96
CA GLN A 454 -30.65 -3.01 31.10
C GLN A 454 -31.15 -1.78 30.30
N LYS A 455 -30.34 -0.72 30.20
CA LYS A 455 -30.64 0.45 29.36
C LYS A 455 -30.61 0.10 27.87
N LEU A 456 -29.56 -0.59 27.42
CA LEU A 456 -29.45 -1.07 26.02
C LEU A 456 -30.62 -1.99 25.64
N ALA A 457 -31.04 -2.88 26.54
CA ALA A 457 -32.20 -3.77 26.32
C ALA A 457 -33.57 -3.06 26.28
N SER A 458 -33.63 -1.76 26.63
CA SER A 458 -34.85 -0.94 26.50
C SER A 458 -34.89 -0.11 25.22
N LEU A 459 -33.83 -0.15 24.41
CA LEU A 459 -33.77 0.49 23.09
C LEU A 459 -34.20 -0.51 22.01
N ASN A 460 -34.86 -0.01 20.95
CA ASN A 460 -35.11 -0.79 19.75
C ASN A 460 -33.86 -0.75 18.86
N LEU A 461 -33.14 -1.87 18.77
CA LEU A 461 -31.82 -1.97 18.14
C LEU A 461 -31.80 -3.05 17.06
N ASP A 462 -30.98 -2.86 16.04
CA ASP A 462 -30.72 -3.84 14.98
C ASP A 462 -29.98 -5.07 15.55
N ASP A 463 -30.27 -6.25 15.00
CA ASP A 463 -29.75 -7.55 15.45
C ASP A 463 -28.21 -7.58 15.59
N ASP A 464 -27.47 -7.02 14.63
CA ASP A 464 -26.01 -6.91 14.67
C ASP A 464 -25.49 -6.13 15.89
N LYS A 465 -26.20 -5.06 16.28
CA LYS A 465 -25.84 -4.23 17.44
C LYS A 465 -26.11 -4.98 18.73
N VAL A 466 -27.27 -5.64 18.82
CA VAL A 466 -27.62 -6.49 19.97
C VAL A 466 -26.59 -7.61 20.14
N ALA A 467 -26.20 -8.28 19.04
CA ALA A 467 -25.14 -9.28 19.03
C ALA A 467 -23.81 -8.72 19.54
N GLY A 468 -23.41 -7.53 19.06
CA GLY A 468 -22.21 -6.83 19.49
C GLY A 468 -22.17 -6.55 21.00
N TYR A 469 -23.23 -5.98 21.56
CA TYR A 469 -23.31 -5.66 22.99
C TYR A 469 -23.43 -6.91 23.88
N LEU A 470 -24.13 -7.96 23.46
CA LEU A 470 -24.20 -9.22 24.20
C LEU A 470 -22.84 -9.93 24.25
N VAL A 471 -22.04 -9.89 23.18
CA VAL A 471 -20.67 -10.41 23.18
C VAL A 471 -19.78 -9.61 24.15
N LEU A 472 -19.83 -8.28 24.11
CA LEU A 472 -19.06 -7.43 25.03
C LEU A 472 -19.45 -7.69 26.49
N LEU A 473 -20.74 -7.76 26.79
CA LEU A 473 -21.25 -8.08 28.14
C LEU A 473 -20.82 -9.48 28.60
N SER A 474 -20.86 -10.47 27.71
CA SER A 474 -20.35 -11.82 27.95
C SER A 474 -18.86 -11.81 28.32
N ASN A 475 -18.04 -10.98 27.67
CA ASN A 475 -16.61 -10.87 27.99
C ASN A 475 -16.39 -10.23 29.37
N ILE A 476 -17.13 -9.15 29.68
CA ILE A 476 -17.08 -8.48 30.99
C ILE A 476 -17.44 -9.46 32.12
N TYR A 477 -18.48 -10.29 31.93
CA TYR A 477 -18.85 -11.32 32.90
C TYR A 477 -17.83 -12.47 32.99
N ALA A 478 -17.19 -12.86 31.89
CA ALA A 478 -16.14 -13.88 31.90
C ALA A 478 -14.89 -13.41 32.66
N GLY A 479 -14.42 -12.18 32.42
CA GLY A 479 -13.31 -11.57 33.16
C GLY A 479 -13.59 -11.45 34.67
N ALA A 480 -14.85 -11.27 35.05
CA ALA A 480 -15.31 -11.27 36.45
C ALA A 480 -15.68 -12.66 37.01
N LYS A 481 -15.45 -13.75 36.26
CA LYS A 481 -15.75 -15.14 36.61
C LYS A 481 -17.25 -15.41 36.91
N ARG A 482 -18.15 -14.57 36.39
CA ARG A 482 -19.62 -14.68 36.52
C ARG A 482 -20.20 -15.62 35.46
N TRP A 483 -19.80 -16.88 35.48
CA TRP A 483 -20.14 -17.86 34.43
C TRP A 483 -21.65 -18.07 34.19
N LYS A 484 -22.49 -17.87 35.21
CA LYS A 484 -23.96 -17.91 35.03
C LYS A 484 -24.46 -16.79 34.13
N ASP A 485 -23.94 -15.57 34.30
CA ASP A 485 -24.35 -14.42 33.50
C ASP A 485 -23.74 -14.47 32.08
N VAL A 486 -22.57 -15.11 31.92
CA VAL A 486 -22.02 -15.48 30.61
C VAL A 486 -22.98 -16.43 29.87
N ALA A 487 -23.46 -17.49 30.55
CA ALA A 487 -24.42 -18.42 29.97
C ALA A 487 -25.71 -17.70 29.53
N ASN A 488 -26.33 -16.90 30.43
CA ASN A 488 -27.52 -16.12 30.12
C ASN A 488 -27.34 -15.17 28.91
N ALA A 489 -26.16 -14.55 28.76
CA ALA A 489 -25.87 -13.65 27.63
C ALA A 489 -25.74 -14.42 26.31
N ARG A 490 -25.18 -15.63 26.34
CA ARG A 490 -25.01 -16.50 25.15
C ARG A 490 -26.31 -17.23 24.78
N GLU A 491 -27.11 -17.64 25.76
CA GLU A 491 -28.45 -18.20 25.58
C GLU A 491 -29.34 -17.20 24.83
N LYS A 492 -29.38 -15.93 25.27
CA LYS A 492 -30.07 -14.85 24.54
C LYS A 492 -29.60 -14.63 23.09
N MET A 493 -28.33 -14.88 22.78
CA MET A 493 -27.86 -14.81 21.39
C MET A 493 -28.39 -15.98 20.55
N VAL A 494 -28.59 -17.15 21.15
CA VAL A 494 -29.18 -18.32 20.47
C VAL A 494 -30.69 -18.15 20.32
N ASP A 495 -31.39 -17.72 21.36
CA ASP A 495 -32.86 -17.51 21.37
C ASP A 495 -33.33 -16.48 20.33
N LEU A 496 -32.47 -15.50 20.03
CA LEU A 496 -32.71 -14.43 19.06
C LEU A 496 -32.00 -14.69 17.71
N GLU A 497 -31.42 -15.88 17.50
CA GLU A 497 -30.66 -16.30 16.31
C GLU A 497 -29.48 -15.37 15.90
N LEU A 498 -29.01 -14.55 16.83
CA LEU A 498 -28.04 -13.48 16.62
C LEU A 498 -26.62 -13.99 16.37
N ARG A 499 -25.99 -13.51 15.30
CA ARG A 499 -24.57 -13.72 15.01
C ARG A 499 -23.85 -12.40 14.88
N LYS A 500 -22.75 -12.23 15.61
CA LYS A 500 -21.86 -11.07 15.41
C LYS A 500 -21.17 -11.21 14.05
N ALA A 501 -21.29 -10.20 13.19
CA ALA A 501 -20.55 -10.12 11.93
C ALA A 501 -19.04 -10.36 12.16
N PRO A 502 -18.39 -11.25 11.37
CA PRO A 502 -16.96 -11.51 11.50
C PRO A 502 -16.16 -10.27 11.08
N GLY A 503 -15.09 -9.95 11.81
CA GLY A 503 -14.18 -8.88 11.42
C GLY A 503 -13.54 -9.18 10.06
N ARG A 504 -13.55 -8.20 9.15
CA ARG A 504 -12.98 -8.34 7.79
C ARG A 504 -11.77 -7.44 7.62
N SER A 505 -10.71 -7.97 7.02
CA SER A 505 -9.60 -7.20 6.45
C SER A 505 -9.37 -7.60 4.99
N TRP A 506 -8.58 -6.83 4.25
CA TRP A 506 -8.22 -7.14 2.87
C TRP A 506 -6.85 -6.57 2.52
N VAL A 507 -6.24 -7.10 1.46
CA VAL A 507 -4.96 -6.64 0.93
C VAL A 507 -4.93 -6.82 -0.59
N GLN A 508 -4.30 -5.89 -1.30
CA GLN A 508 -4.09 -5.99 -2.74
C GLN A 508 -2.73 -6.64 -3.05
N ILE A 509 -2.74 -7.81 -3.68
CA ILE A 509 -1.54 -8.55 -4.12
C ILE A 509 -1.64 -8.76 -5.63
N GLY A 510 -0.63 -8.32 -6.38
CA GLY A 510 -0.60 -8.50 -7.84
C GLY A 510 -1.78 -7.85 -8.59
N GLY A 511 -2.40 -6.81 -8.03
CA GLY A 511 -3.60 -6.17 -8.60
C GLY A 511 -4.92 -6.87 -8.28
N SER A 512 -4.91 -7.95 -7.48
CA SER A 512 -6.11 -8.63 -6.98
C SER A 512 -6.32 -8.33 -5.48
N VAL A 513 -7.55 -8.00 -5.08
CA VAL A 513 -7.91 -7.72 -3.68
C VAL A 513 -8.37 -9.00 -2.99
N CYS A 514 -7.51 -9.54 -2.13
CA CYS A 514 -7.77 -10.70 -1.28
C CYS A 514 -8.46 -10.24 0.01
N GLU A 515 -9.57 -10.87 0.39
CA GLU A 515 -10.29 -10.62 1.65
C GLU A 515 -10.00 -11.73 2.67
N PHE A 516 -10.02 -11.37 3.96
CA PHE A 516 -9.90 -12.29 5.08
C PHE A 516 -10.97 -11.97 6.11
N PHE A 517 -11.74 -12.98 6.53
CA PHE A 517 -12.70 -12.83 7.63
C PHE A 517 -12.20 -13.57 8.89
N ALA A 518 -12.55 -13.04 10.06
CA ALA A 518 -12.17 -13.64 11.35
C ALA A 518 -12.79 -15.04 11.49
N GLY A 519 -11.96 -16.09 11.48
CA GLY A 519 -12.40 -17.49 11.53
C GLY A 519 -12.55 -18.17 10.15
N ASP A 520 -12.21 -17.48 9.06
CA ASP A 520 -12.39 -17.98 7.69
C ASP A 520 -11.38 -19.07 7.31
N THR A 521 -11.89 -20.14 6.70
CA THR A 521 -11.09 -21.27 6.22
C THR A 521 -11.24 -21.51 4.71
N THR A 522 -11.95 -20.63 3.99
CA THR A 522 -12.24 -20.77 2.55
C THR A 522 -11.08 -20.38 1.65
N HIS A 523 -10.08 -19.63 2.16
CA HIS A 523 -8.95 -19.18 1.36
C HIS A 523 -8.01 -20.34 0.99
N LYS A 524 -7.58 -20.41 -0.29
CA LYS A 524 -6.73 -21.49 -0.82
C LYS A 524 -5.41 -21.71 -0.07
N ARG A 525 -4.95 -20.71 0.69
CA ARG A 525 -3.74 -20.73 1.53
C ARG A 525 -4.03 -20.60 3.04
N THR A 526 -5.24 -20.94 3.50
CA THR A 526 -5.65 -20.80 4.93
C THR A 526 -4.65 -21.42 5.92
N SER A 527 -4.09 -22.60 5.62
CA SER A 527 -3.08 -23.24 6.50
C SER A 527 -1.88 -22.33 6.77
N LEU A 528 -1.28 -21.78 5.72
CA LEU A 528 -0.14 -20.85 5.80
C LEU A 528 -0.52 -19.53 6.49
N ILE A 529 -1.74 -19.03 6.25
CA ILE A 529 -2.23 -17.79 6.89
C ILE A 529 -2.37 -17.98 8.40
N TYR A 530 -2.92 -19.11 8.86
CA TYR A 530 -3.05 -19.38 10.29
C TYR A 530 -1.69 -19.70 10.94
N GLU A 531 -0.75 -20.31 10.23
CA GLU A 531 0.63 -20.50 10.68
C GLU A 531 1.35 -19.16 10.86
N MET A 532 1.26 -18.26 9.87
CA MET A 532 1.68 -16.86 9.97
C MET A 532 1.04 -16.14 11.17
N LEU A 533 -0.28 -16.28 11.36
CA LEU A 533 -1.01 -15.62 12.45
C LEU A 533 -0.51 -16.09 13.83
N VAL A 534 -0.22 -17.39 13.98
CA VAL A 534 0.37 -17.96 15.19
C VAL A 534 1.76 -17.37 15.44
N LEU A 535 2.61 -17.25 14.42
CA LEU A 535 3.95 -16.69 14.54
C LEU A 535 3.93 -15.19 14.89
N VAL A 536 3.10 -14.39 14.22
CA VAL A 536 2.88 -12.97 14.59
C VAL A 536 2.37 -12.83 16.03
N THR A 537 1.49 -13.72 16.47
CA THR A 537 0.99 -13.74 17.87
C THR A 537 2.10 -14.11 18.88
N ILE A 538 3.05 -14.96 18.49
CA ILE A 538 4.23 -15.30 19.30
C ILE A 538 5.19 -14.12 19.36
N GLU A 539 5.48 -13.48 18.23
CA GLU A 539 6.40 -12.35 18.14
C GLU A 539 5.87 -11.12 18.90
N ALA A 540 4.58 -10.81 18.78
CA ALA A 540 3.92 -9.81 19.61
C ALA A 540 4.17 -10.08 21.11
N ARG A 541 3.95 -11.32 21.57
CA ARG A 541 4.20 -11.72 22.97
C ARG A 541 5.66 -11.54 23.38
N LEU A 542 6.62 -11.80 22.49
CA LEU A 542 8.04 -11.58 22.75
C LEU A 542 8.38 -10.08 22.87
N THR A 543 7.67 -9.21 22.15
CA THR A 543 7.77 -7.74 22.30
C THR A 543 7.04 -7.17 23.53
N GLY A 544 6.50 -8.02 24.40
CA GLY A 544 5.81 -7.60 25.64
C GLY A 544 4.30 -7.44 25.52
N TYR A 545 3.68 -7.83 24.40
CA TYR A 545 2.23 -7.86 24.27
C TYR A 545 1.65 -9.10 24.98
N GLU A 546 1.14 -8.94 26.20
CA GLU A 546 0.26 -9.94 26.81
C GLU A 546 -1.15 -9.80 26.21
N PRO A 547 -1.64 -10.76 25.39
CA PRO A 547 -3.05 -10.76 25.01
C PRO A 547 -3.91 -11.05 26.23
N ASP A 548 -5.00 -10.30 26.41
CA ASP A 548 -5.93 -10.50 27.52
C ASP A 548 -6.72 -11.80 27.31
N VAL A 549 -6.16 -12.91 27.82
CA VAL A 549 -6.63 -14.30 27.55
C VAL A 549 -8.06 -14.56 28.07
N PHE A 550 -8.67 -13.60 28.77
CA PHE A 550 -10.03 -13.68 29.28
C PHE A 550 -11.13 -13.37 28.25
N GLU A 551 -10.81 -12.81 27.08
CA GLU A 551 -11.82 -12.39 26.08
C GLU A 551 -12.16 -13.43 25.00
N ALA A 552 -11.43 -14.55 24.90
CA ALA A 552 -11.60 -15.54 23.84
C ALA A 552 -11.84 -16.96 24.38
N ALA A 553 -12.96 -17.15 25.08
CA ALA A 553 -13.46 -18.49 25.39
C ALA A 553 -13.96 -19.19 24.12
N GLN A 554 -13.13 -20.03 23.50
CA GLN A 554 -13.59 -21.12 22.62
C GLN A 554 -13.28 -22.49 23.25
N PRO A 555 -14.31 -23.32 23.53
CA PRO A 555 -14.12 -24.63 24.17
C PRO A 555 -13.43 -25.68 23.27
N TYR A 556 -13.26 -25.39 21.97
CA TYR A 556 -12.72 -26.33 20.99
C TYR A 556 -11.26 -26.73 21.26
N ILE A 557 -10.43 -25.79 21.74
CA ILE A 557 -9.01 -26.06 22.07
C ILE A 557 -8.89 -26.85 23.40
N ALA A 558 -9.77 -26.59 24.37
CA ALA A 558 -9.76 -27.28 25.66
C ALA A 558 -10.08 -28.78 25.54
N GLN A 559 -10.95 -29.16 24.60
CA GLN A 559 -11.39 -30.54 24.40
C GLN A 559 -10.31 -31.44 23.75
N GLN A 560 -9.34 -30.87 23.02
CA GLN A 560 -8.16 -31.58 22.54
C GLN A 560 -7.04 -31.68 23.60
N ILE A 561 -7.00 -30.78 24.58
CA ILE A 561 -6.00 -30.79 25.66
C ILE A 561 -6.42 -31.72 26.82
N SER A 562 -7.73 -31.88 27.08
CA SER A 562 -8.22 -32.77 28.16
C SER A 562 -7.93 -34.25 27.91
N HIS A 563 -7.85 -34.69 26.65
CA HIS A 563 -7.46 -36.07 26.31
C HIS A 563 -5.97 -36.39 26.59
N LEU A 564 -5.12 -35.37 26.80
CA LEU A 564 -3.70 -35.54 27.09
C LEU A 564 -3.36 -35.51 28.60
N SER A 565 -4.32 -35.18 29.47
CA SER A 565 -4.06 -34.97 30.91
C SER A 565 -4.34 -36.17 31.82
N HIS A 566 -5.00 -37.22 31.33
CA HIS A 566 -5.51 -38.33 32.16
C HIS A 566 -4.55 -39.53 32.33
N SER A 567 -3.31 -39.48 31.84
CA SER A 567 -2.35 -40.61 31.90
C SER A 567 -1.26 -40.51 32.98
N ARG A 568 -1.38 -39.60 33.96
CA ARG A 568 -0.32 -39.29 34.95
C ARG A 568 -0.48 -39.93 36.34
N SER A 569 -1.18 -41.06 36.46
CA SER A 569 -1.42 -41.72 37.77
C SER A 569 -1.28 -43.24 37.77
N SER A 570 -0.12 -43.77 37.34
CA SER A 570 0.37 -45.10 37.73
C SER A 570 1.85 -45.25 37.35
N GLY A 571 2.71 -45.56 38.32
CA GLY A 571 4.16 -45.67 38.10
C GLY A 571 4.57 -47.00 37.51
N ILE A 572 5.00 -47.01 36.23
CA ILE A 572 5.74 -48.09 35.56
C ILE A 572 6.86 -47.43 34.72
N MET A 573 7.95 -48.17 34.48
CA MET A 573 9.22 -47.70 33.91
C MET A 573 9.10 -46.77 32.68
N VAL A 574 9.90 -45.69 32.67
CA VAL A 574 9.94 -44.70 31.57
C VAL A 574 10.72 -45.25 30.39
N SER A 575 10.02 -45.81 29.40
CA SER A 575 10.55 -46.04 28.05
C SER A 575 10.13 -44.91 27.11
N SER A 576 11.11 -44.26 26.47
CA SER A 576 10.95 -43.35 25.32
C SER A 576 9.76 -42.36 25.39
N VAL A 577 9.88 -41.33 26.23
CA VAL A 577 9.20 -40.06 25.94
C VAL A 577 9.78 -39.52 24.62
N ASP A 578 8.93 -39.12 23.68
CA ASP A 578 9.42 -38.58 22.41
C ASP A 578 10.11 -37.22 22.62
N ARG A 579 11.44 -37.23 22.71
CA ARG A 579 12.29 -36.06 23.00
C ARG A 579 12.32 -35.13 21.80
N SER A 580 11.31 -34.27 21.72
CA SER A 580 11.11 -33.33 20.61
C SER A 580 12.10 -32.15 20.59
N GLU A 581 12.99 -32.03 21.58
CA GLU A 581 13.98 -30.95 21.62
C GLU A 581 15.03 -31.06 20.50
N ILE A 582 15.53 -29.91 20.04
CA ILE A 582 16.72 -29.78 19.19
C ILE A 582 17.92 -29.52 20.08
N ALA A 583 18.98 -30.31 19.95
CA ALA A 583 20.27 -30.07 20.57
C ALA A 583 21.20 -29.37 19.56
N PHE A 584 21.56 -28.13 19.85
CA PHE A 584 22.70 -27.46 19.24
C PHE A 584 23.95 -27.81 20.03
N PHE A 585 25.07 -28.09 19.39
CA PHE A 585 26.34 -28.31 20.08
C PHE A 585 27.54 -27.98 19.18
N ASP A 586 28.68 -27.70 19.81
CA ASP A 586 29.97 -27.43 19.16
C ASP A 586 31.10 -28.06 20.00
N LEU A 587 32.22 -28.38 19.34
CA LEU A 587 33.33 -29.18 19.87
C LEU A 587 34.69 -28.57 19.54
N GLU A 588 35.35 -28.00 20.54
CA GLU A 588 36.74 -27.57 20.38
C GLU A 588 37.72 -28.73 20.55
N THR A 589 38.74 -28.78 19.68
CA THR A 589 39.63 -29.94 19.54
C THR A 589 41.09 -29.55 19.32
N THR A 590 42.01 -30.42 19.76
CA THR A 590 43.46 -30.25 19.52
C THR A 590 43.80 -30.12 18.03
N VAL A 591 44.72 -29.21 17.71
CA VAL A 591 45.21 -29.05 16.32
C VAL A 591 46.21 -30.17 16.01
N PRO A 592 45.93 -31.09 15.06
CA PRO A 592 46.83 -32.19 14.73
C PRO A 592 48.09 -31.65 14.07
N THR A 593 49.25 -32.04 14.62
CA THR A 593 50.58 -31.60 14.15
C THR A 593 51.20 -32.56 13.13
N ARG A 594 50.61 -33.76 12.97
CA ARG A 594 51.08 -34.82 12.06
C ARG A 594 49.90 -35.45 11.32
N PRO A 595 50.05 -35.83 10.04
CA PRO A 595 49.05 -36.61 9.33
C PRO A 595 48.74 -37.92 10.09
N GLY A 596 47.45 -38.20 10.32
CA GLY A 596 46.99 -39.38 11.07
C GLY A 596 46.96 -39.21 12.61
N GLN A 597 47.31 -38.04 13.15
CA GLN A 597 47.04 -37.72 14.55
C GLN A 597 45.53 -37.45 14.73
N GLY A 598 44.87 -38.23 15.59
CA GLY A 598 43.45 -38.04 15.93
C GLY A 598 43.19 -36.80 16.77
N PHE A 599 41.93 -36.35 16.77
CA PHE A 599 41.50 -35.20 17.56
C PHE A 599 41.21 -35.62 19.01
N ALA A 600 41.61 -34.77 19.96
CA ALA A 600 41.14 -34.84 21.34
C ALA A 600 40.23 -33.64 21.61
N ILE A 601 39.06 -33.88 22.19
CA ILE A 601 38.13 -32.82 22.61
C ILE A 601 38.76 -32.08 23.79
N LEU A 602 38.75 -30.74 23.72
CA LEU A 602 39.24 -29.82 24.75
C LEU A 602 38.09 -29.08 25.43
N GLU A 603 36.95 -28.95 24.77
CA GLU A 603 35.73 -28.33 25.31
C GLU A 603 34.50 -28.89 24.59
N PHE A 604 33.39 -29.02 25.33
CA PHE A 604 32.09 -29.43 24.82
C PHE A 604 31.04 -28.38 25.23
N GLY A 605 30.36 -27.78 24.26
CA GLY A 605 29.25 -26.84 24.49
C GLY A 605 27.96 -27.31 23.82
N SER A 606 26.81 -27.18 24.49
CA SER A 606 25.50 -27.53 23.94
C SER A 606 24.35 -26.68 24.49
N ILE A 607 23.36 -26.42 23.64
CA ILE A 607 22.11 -25.71 23.97
C ILE A 607 20.93 -26.59 23.52
N LEU A 608 20.04 -26.95 24.44
CA LEU A 608 18.77 -27.61 24.14
C LEU A 608 17.70 -26.55 23.84
N VAL A 609 16.95 -26.75 22.76
CA VAL A 609 15.98 -25.78 22.22
C VAL A 609 14.64 -26.45 21.95
N CYS A 610 13.54 -25.81 22.34
CA CYS A 610 12.19 -26.27 21.97
C CYS A 610 11.87 -25.88 20.52
N PRO A 611 11.68 -26.82 19.56
CA PRO A 611 11.50 -26.47 18.14
C PRO A 611 10.26 -25.61 17.88
N ARG A 612 9.20 -25.76 18.69
CA ARG A 612 7.93 -25.01 18.52
C ARG A 612 8.00 -23.54 18.96
N LYS A 613 9.09 -23.12 19.62
CA LYS A 613 9.27 -21.74 20.11
C LYS A 613 10.67 -21.17 19.87
N LEU A 614 11.63 -22.00 19.47
CA LEU A 614 13.06 -21.70 19.37
C LEU A 614 13.65 -21.01 20.63
N VAL A 615 13.13 -21.40 21.80
CA VAL A 615 13.58 -20.96 23.12
C VAL A 615 14.58 -21.97 23.68
N GLU A 616 15.69 -21.47 24.21
CA GLU A 616 16.68 -22.20 25.00
C GLU A 616 16.04 -22.76 26.28
N LEU A 617 16.18 -24.07 26.50
CA LEU A 617 15.65 -24.81 27.63
C LEU A 617 16.72 -25.12 28.68
N GLU A 618 17.92 -25.47 28.22
CA GLU A 618 19.08 -25.83 29.02
C GLU A 618 20.33 -25.54 28.20
N SER A 619 21.38 -25.03 28.84
CA SER A 619 22.72 -24.90 28.26
C SER A 619 23.74 -25.64 29.13
N TYR A 620 24.76 -26.20 28.49
CA TYR A 620 25.80 -26.99 29.12
C TYR A 620 27.13 -26.71 28.43
N GLU A 621 28.17 -26.41 29.21
CA GLU A 621 29.51 -26.13 28.72
C GLU A 621 30.53 -26.74 29.70
N THR A 622 31.56 -27.40 29.18
CA THR A 622 32.61 -27.99 30.02
C THR A 622 33.93 -28.14 29.26
N LEU A 623 35.02 -27.73 29.91
CA LEU A 623 36.37 -28.10 29.48
C LEU A 623 36.61 -29.61 29.66
N VAL A 624 37.40 -30.18 28.76
CA VAL A 624 37.68 -31.62 28.69
C VAL A 624 39.19 -31.84 28.71
N ARG A 625 39.66 -32.62 29.67
CA ARG A 625 41.08 -32.98 29.78
C ARG A 625 41.42 -34.14 28.84
N PRO A 626 42.34 -33.95 27.88
CA PRO A 626 42.79 -35.03 26.99
C PRO A 626 43.65 -36.04 27.76
N HIS A 627 43.75 -37.28 27.26
CA HIS A 627 44.53 -38.34 27.90
C HIS A 627 46.04 -38.02 27.96
N ASP A 628 46.57 -37.29 26.96
CA ASP A 628 47.93 -36.74 26.97
C ASP A 628 47.90 -35.22 26.77
N LEU A 629 48.33 -34.47 27.79
CA LEU A 629 48.43 -33.01 27.74
C LEU A 629 49.42 -32.50 26.68
N LYS A 630 50.37 -33.33 26.22
CA LYS A 630 51.31 -32.96 25.14
C LYS A 630 50.63 -32.79 23.78
N LEU A 631 49.38 -33.23 23.63
CA LEU A 631 48.56 -32.98 22.44
C LEU A 631 48.18 -31.48 22.32
N ILE A 632 48.26 -30.71 23.41
CA ILE A 632 47.99 -29.28 23.46
C ILE A 632 49.26 -28.52 23.01
N SER A 633 49.43 -28.42 21.70
CA SER A 633 50.56 -27.71 21.09
C SER A 633 50.44 -26.18 21.23
N THR A 634 51.54 -25.44 21.07
CA THR A 634 51.51 -23.96 21.00
C THR A 634 50.75 -23.41 19.78
N LEU A 635 50.37 -24.27 18.84
CA LEU A 635 49.42 -23.97 17.77
C LEU A 635 47.96 -24.12 18.26
N SER A 636 47.66 -25.18 19.03
CA SER A 636 46.36 -25.36 19.67
C SER A 636 46.04 -24.21 20.64
N VAL A 637 47.01 -23.80 21.47
CA VAL A 637 46.84 -22.65 22.38
C VAL A 637 46.59 -21.34 21.61
N ARG A 638 47.27 -21.11 20.46
CA ARG A 638 47.06 -19.90 19.66
C ARG A 638 45.73 -19.89 18.92
N ALA A 639 45.28 -21.04 18.43
CA ALA A 639 43.99 -21.17 17.74
C ALA A 639 42.81 -21.10 18.73
N ASN A 640 42.80 -21.97 19.74
CA ASN A 640 41.63 -22.21 20.59
C ASN A 640 41.70 -21.48 21.94
N GLY A 641 42.85 -20.91 22.32
CA GLY A 641 43.02 -20.16 23.58
C GLY A 641 43.16 -21.00 24.85
N ILE A 642 42.67 -22.23 24.83
CA ILE A 642 42.77 -23.20 25.92
C ILE A 642 44.25 -23.53 26.15
N THR A 643 44.79 -23.11 27.31
CA THR A 643 46.16 -23.44 27.73
C THR A 643 46.21 -24.83 28.36
N ALA A 644 47.39 -25.45 28.37
CA ALA A 644 47.56 -26.74 29.06
C ALA A 644 47.17 -26.65 30.54
N ASP A 645 47.57 -25.56 31.22
CA ASP A 645 47.27 -25.33 32.64
C ASP A 645 45.75 -25.20 32.91
N ALA A 646 44.98 -24.62 31.99
CA ALA A 646 43.53 -24.46 32.12
C ALA A 646 42.76 -25.80 32.12
N VAL A 647 43.29 -26.85 31.49
CA VAL A 647 42.65 -28.17 31.42
C VAL A 647 43.29 -29.24 32.33
N VAL A 648 44.34 -28.92 33.09
CA VAL A 648 44.94 -29.85 34.07
C VAL A 648 43.91 -30.33 35.10
N SER A 649 43.03 -29.43 35.55
CA SER A 649 41.96 -29.67 36.53
C SER A 649 40.61 -30.07 35.92
N ALA A 650 40.49 -30.12 34.59
CA ALA A 650 39.23 -30.47 33.91
C ALA A 650 38.92 -31.98 34.00
N PRO A 651 37.62 -32.38 33.96
CA PRO A 651 37.22 -33.78 33.85
C PRO A 651 37.71 -34.40 32.54
N THR A 652 37.94 -35.70 32.50
CA THR A 652 38.25 -36.40 31.24
C THR A 652 36.97 -36.62 30.43
N PHE A 653 37.11 -36.89 29.12
CA PHE A 653 35.94 -37.22 28.30
C PHE A 653 35.13 -38.41 28.84
N SER A 654 35.80 -39.39 29.46
CA SER A 654 35.14 -40.54 30.09
C SER A 654 34.28 -40.16 31.30
N ASP A 655 34.59 -39.07 31.99
CA ASP A 655 33.85 -38.62 33.18
C ASP A 655 32.56 -37.87 32.80
N ILE A 656 32.53 -37.24 31.61
CA ILE A 656 31.37 -36.49 31.10
C ILE A 656 30.54 -37.27 30.06
N ALA A 657 31.03 -38.42 29.58
CA ALA A 657 30.44 -39.17 28.47
C ALA A 657 28.95 -39.52 28.69
N ASP A 658 28.56 -39.89 29.91
CA ASP A 658 27.16 -40.17 30.24
C ASP A 658 26.28 -38.91 30.12
N ARG A 659 26.76 -37.74 30.58
CA ARG A 659 26.02 -36.47 30.46
C ARG A 659 25.89 -36.03 29.00
N VAL A 660 26.96 -36.17 28.22
CA VAL A 660 26.95 -35.88 26.77
C VAL A 660 25.97 -36.82 26.04
N TYR A 661 25.94 -38.10 26.41
CA TYR A 661 24.98 -39.06 25.85
C TYR A 661 23.54 -38.68 26.21
N ASP A 662 23.25 -38.32 27.46
CA ASP A 662 21.91 -37.90 27.91
C ASP A 662 21.40 -36.62 27.24
N ILE A 663 22.30 -35.68 26.91
CA ILE A 663 21.97 -34.44 26.20
C ILE A 663 21.68 -34.72 24.72
N LEU A 664 22.46 -35.58 24.06
CA LEU A 664 22.39 -35.75 22.60
C LEU A 664 21.50 -36.91 22.13
N HIS A 665 21.44 -38.03 22.86
CA HIS A 665 20.78 -39.25 22.37
C HIS A 665 19.26 -39.07 22.23
N GLY A 666 18.72 -39.47 21.06
CA GLY A 666 17.29 -39.45 20.76
C GLY A 666 16.72 -38.07 20.41
N ARG A 667 17.55 -37.03 20.26
CA ARG A 667 17.15 -35.65 19.88
C ARG A 667 17.55 -35.31 18.44
N ILE A 668 17.00 -34.22 17.91
CA ILE A 668 17.47 -33.67 16.62
C ILE A 668 18.75 -32.87 16.89
N TRP A 669 19.82 -33.10 16.13
CA TRP A 669 21.06 -32.33 16.24
C TRP A 669 21.10 -31.21 15.21
N ALA A 670 21.51 -30.00 15.59
CA ALA A 670 21.60 -28.86 14.68
C ALA A 670 22.91 -28.09 14.85
N GLY A 671 23.53 -27.67 13.74
CA GLY A 671 24.77 -26.91 13.78
C GLY A 671 25.30 -26.59 12.38
N HIS A 672 26.40 -25.86 12.32
CA HIS A 672 27.04 -25.49 11.06
C HIS A 672 28.15 -26.48 10.69
N ASN A 673 28.03 -27.17 9.55
CA ASN A 673 29.01 -28.17 9.11
C ASN A 673 29.12 -29.39 10.06
N ILE A 674 28.10 -29.55 10.92
CA ILE A 674 28.04 -30.49 12.06
C ILE A 674 28.22 -31.95 11.63
N ILE A 675 27.77 -32.31 10.42
CA ILE A 675 27.91 -33.67 9.87
C ILE A 675 29.38 -33.99 9.57
N ARG A 676 30.15 -32.99 9.11
CA ARG A 676 31.51 -33.17 8.61
C ARG A 676 32.56 -33.14 9.72
N PHE A 677 32.34 -32.36 10.77
CA PHE A 677 33.30 -32.17 11.84
C PHE A 677 32.82 -32.80 13.14
N ASP A 678 31.75 -32.27 13.73
CA ASP A 678 31.46 -32.52 15.15
C ASP A 678 30.85 -33.90 15.39
N CYS A 679 30.00 -34.36 14.46
CA CYS A 679 29.54 -35.75 14.44
C CYS A 679 30.68 -36.76 14.32
N VAL A 680 31.77 -36.44 13.59
CA VAL A 680 32.93 -37.32 13.42
C VAL A 680 33.77 -37.32 14.69
N ARG A 681 34.14 -36.13 15.18
CA ARG A 681 34.92 -35.92 16.41
C ARG A 681 34.25 -36.58 17.63
N LEU A 682 32.94 -36.44 17.78
CA LEU A 682 32.17 -37.05 18.86
C LEU A 682 32.23 -38.58 18.80
N ARG A 683 32.06 -39.17 17.61
CA ARG A 683 32.15 -40.62 17.41
C ARG A 683 33.55 -41.15 17.70
N GLU A 684 34.59 -40.43 17.28
CA GLU A 684 35.99 -40.76 17.62
C GLU A 684 36.23 -40.73 19.14
N ALA A 685 35.71 -39.72 19.85
CA ALA A 685 35.86 -39.61 21.30
C ALA A 685 35.12 -40.72 22.08
N PHE A 686 33.90 -41.10 21.67
CA PHE A 686 33.19 -42.25 22.24
C PHE A 686 33.89 -43.59 21.94
N ALA A 687 34.46 -43.74 20.75
CA ALA A 687 35.25 -44.92 20.39
C ALA A 687 36.54 -45.03 21.24
N GLN A 688 37.22 -43.92 21.54
CA GLN A 688 38.42 -43.91 22.40
C GLN A 688 38.16 -44.43 23.83
N ILE A 689 36.93 -44.28 24.34
CA ILE A 689 36.50 -44.81 25.66
C ILE A 689 35.74 -46.14 25.57
N ASN A 690 35.74 -46.80 24.39
CA ASN A 690 35.02 -48.06 24.13
C ASN A 690 33.51 -48.02 24.47
N ARG A 691 32.84 -46.89 24.20
CA ARG A 691 31.38 -46.75 24.38
C ARG A 691 30.67 -46.48 23.05
N SER A 692 29.41 -46.86 22.95
CA SER A 692 28.55 -46.49 21.83
C SER A 692 28.28 -44.98 21.83
N PRO A 693 28.49 -44.27 20.70
CA PRO A 693 28.15 -42.85 20.60
C PRO A 693 26.63 -42.63 20.69
N PRO A 694 26.18 -41.42 21.09
CA PRO A 694 24.76 -41.06 21.02
C PRO A 694 24.29 -41.01 19.56
N GLU A 695 23.01 -41.30 19.33
CA GLU A 695 22.40 -41.25 17.99
C GLU A 695 21.34 -40.14 17.90
N PRO A 696 21.37 -39.33 16.83
CA PRO A 696 20.33 -38.32 16.59
C PRO A 696 19.05 -38.94 16.03
N LYS A 697 17.90 -38.39 16.41
CA LYS A 697 16.61 -38.60 15.73
C LYS A 697 16.60 -37.99 14.31
N GLY A 698 17.44 -37.00 14.08
CA GLY A 698 17.69 -36.36 12.77
C GLY A 698 18.78 -35.29 12.88
N THR A 699 19.39 -34.89 11.77
CA THR A 699 20.48 -33.90 11.73
C THR A 699 20.17 -32.74 10.81
N ILE A 700 20.31 -31.51 11.30
CA ILE A 700 20.18 -30.26 10.55
C ILE A 700 21.57 -29.65 10.38
N ASP A 701 22.15 -29.80 9.19
CA ASP A 701 23.37 -29.08 8.81
C ASP A 701 22.99 -27.77 8.11
N THR A 702 23.22 -26.64 8.78
CA THR A 702 22.89 -25.33 8.22
C THR A 702 23.69 -25.02 6.97
N LEU A 703 24.90 -25.58 6.82
CA LEU A 703 25.71 -25.42 5.61
C LEU A 703 24.97 -26.00 4.39
N ALA A 704 24.42 -27.21 4.52
CA ALA A 704 23.70 -27.87 3.44
C ALA A 704 22.41 -27.10 3.08
N LEU A 705 21.65 -26.66 4.08
CA LEU A 705 20.44 -25.87 3.91
C LEU A 705 20.72 -24.55 3.17
N LEU A 706 21.73 -23.80 3.63
CA LEU A 706 22.14 -22.52 3.03
C LEU A 706 22.71 -22.69 1.62
N THR A 707 23.52 -23.73 1.40
CA THR A 707 24.07 -24.06 0.07
C THR A 707 22.96 -24.40 -0.94
N GLN A 708 21.94 -25.13 -0.49
CA GLN A 708 20.82 -25.56 -1.33
C GLN A 708 19.91 -24.39 -1.71
N ARG A 709 19.65 -23.46 -0.78
CA ARG A 709 18.69 -22.35 -0.98
C ARG A 709 19.33 -21.08 -1.54
N PHE A 710 20.48 -20.66 -1.01
CA PHE A 710 21.15 -19.41 -1.38
C PHE A 710 22.40 -19.63 -2.27
N GLY A 711 22.60 -20.88 -2.72
CA GLY A 711 23.69 -21.28 -3.60
C GLY A 711 25.05 -21.41 -2.90
N ARG A 712 26.03 -21.99 -3.61
CA ARG A 712 27.38 -22.26 -3.06
C ARG A 712 28.05 -21.05 -2.43
N ARG A 713 27.85 -19.85 -2.97
CA ARG A 713 28.50 -18.63 -2.45
C ARG A 713 28.02 -18.23 -1.05
N ALA A 714 26.78 -18.56 -0.67
CA ALA A 714 26.26 -18.36 0.68
C ALA A 714 26.61 -19.53 1.61
N GLY A 715 26.65 -20.77 1.07
CA GLY A 715 27.19 -21.92 1.78
C GLY A 715 28.65 -21.75 2.19
N ASP A 716 29.51 -21.27 1.28
CA ASP A 716 30.94 -21.06 1.51
C ASP A 716 31.24 -19.86 2.45
N MET A 717 30.22 -19.16 2.98
CA MET A 717 30.41 -18.11 3.99
C MET A 717 30.67 -18.73 5.37
N LYS A 718 31.75 -18.29 6.03
CA LYS A 718 31.97 -18.60 7.45
C LYS A 718 30.82 -18.04 8.29
N MET A 719 30.45 -18.72 9.37
CA MET A 719 29.44 -18.21 10.31
C MET A 719 29.76 -16.81 10.83
N ALA A 720 31.04 -16.48 11.06
CA ALA A 720 31.49 -15.12 11.37
C ALA A 720 31.07 -14.05 10.35
N SER A 721 30.97 -14.42 9.06
CA SER A 721 30.52 -13.55 7.98
C SER A 721 28.99 -13.46 7.88
N LEU A 722 28.26 -14.52 8.26
CA LEU A 722 26.80 -14.50 8.36
C LEU A 722 26.35 -13.71 9.59
N ALA A 723 26.98 -13.93 10.76
CA ALA A 723 26.78 -13.15 11.96
C ALA A 723 27.03 -11.64 11.73
N ALA A 724 28.14 -11.30 11.07
CA ALA A 724 28.42 -9.90 10.70
C ALA A 724 27.41 -9.33 9.68
N TYR A 725 26.89 -10.16 8.76
CA TYR A 725 25.83 -9.76 7.81
C TYR A 725 24.50 -9.48 8.51
N PHE A 726 24.14 -10.27 9.52
CA PHE A 726 22.95 -10.08 10.36
C PHE A 726 23.15 -9.11 11.54
N GLY A 727 24.32 -8.46 11.65
CA GLY A 727 24.63 -7.52 12.74
C GLY A 727 24.82 -8.14 14.13
N LEU A 728 24.94 -9.47 14.22
CA LEU A 728 25.02 -10.25 15.48
C LEU A 728 26.38 -10.17 16.20
N GLY A 729 27.28 -9.29 15.75
CA GLY A 729 28.63 -9.12 16.28
C GLY A 729 29.70 -9.88 15.49
N LYS A 730 30.89 -9.99 16.09
CA LYS A 730 32.03 -10.75 15.53
C LYS A 730 32.14 -12.08 16.29
N GLN A 731 32.10 -13.21 15.59
CA GLN A 731 32.52 -14.48 16.19
C GLN A 731 33.99 -14.39 16.62
N THR A 732 34.22 -14.68 17.89
CA THR A 732 35.55 -14.77 18.50
C THR A 732 35.90 -16.22 18.84
N HIS A 733 35.47 -17.21 18.04
CA HIS A 733 35.87 -18.63 18.06
C HIS A 733 36.31 -19.14 19.45
N ARG A 734 35.37 -19.27 20.41
CA ARG A 734 35.74 -19.73 21.78
C ARG A 734 34.68 -20.07 22.84
N SER A 735 33.39 -20.26 22.55
CA SER A 735 32.44 -20.65 23.63
C SER A 735 31.06 -21.12 23.14
N LEU A 736 30.21 -21.50 24.10
CA LEU A 736 28.75 -21.55 24.02
C LEU A 736 28.11 -20.32 23.32
N ASP A 737 28.77 -19.16 23.30
CA ASP A 737 28.31 -17.98 22.56
C ASP A 737 28.34 -18.22 21.04
N ASP A 738 29.25 -19.04 20.52
CA ASP A 738 29.25 -19.44 19.11
C ASP A 738 28.11 -20.44 18.83
N VAL A 739 27.76 -21.32 19.79
CA VAL A 739 26.56 -22.18 19.69
C VAL A 739 25.29 -21.32 19.67
N ARG A 740 25.21 -20.31 20.54
CA ARG A 740 24.08 -19.36 20.60
C ARG A 740 24.02 -18.49 19.35
N MET A 741 25.16 -18.05 18.81
CA MET A 741 25.20 -17.26 17.58
C MET A 741 24.83 -18.10 16.34
N ASN A 742 25.23 -19.38 16.29
CA ASN A 742 24.77 -20.32 15.28
C ASN A 742 23.25 -20.55 15.38
N LEU A 743 22.69 -20.62 16.59
CA LEU A 743 21.23 -20.67 16.83
C LEU A 743 20.53 -19.39 16.36
N GLU A 744 21.07 -18.20 16.66
CA GLU A 744 20.50 -16.93 16.17
C GLU A 744 20.58 -16.82 14.64
N VAL A 745 21.72 -17.12 14.02
CA VAL A 745 21.83 -17.17 12.55
C VAL A 745 20.82 -18.16 11.96
N LEU A 746 20.62 -19.33 12.58
CA LEU A 746 19.59 -20.29 12.13
C LEU A 746 18.18 -19.71 12.27
N LYS A 747 17.86 -19.00 13.37
CA LYS A 747 16.58 -18.26 13.51
C LYS A 747 16.39 -17.24 12.38
N TYR A 748 17.37 -16.36 12.13
CA TYR A 748 17.29 -15.39 11.04
C TYR A 748 17.12 -16.06 9.68
N CYS A 749 17.86 -17.13 9.40
CA CYS A 749 17.72 -17.89 8.15
C CYS A 749 16.37 -18.61 8.04
N ALA A 750 15.82 -19.13 9.13
CA ALA A 750 14.47 -19.70 9.17
C ALA A 750 13.41 -18.63 8.92
N THR A 751 13.55 -17.44 9.54
CA THR A 751 12.68 -16.29 9.31
C THR A 751 12.74 -15.82 7.84
N VAL A 752 13.93 -15.71 7.25
CA VAL A 752 14.08 -15.35 5.81
C VAL A 752 13.43 -16.41 4.91
N LEU A 753 13.73 -17.69 5.11
CA LEU A 753 13.13 -18.78 4.32
C LEU A 753 11.60 -18.83 4.48
N PHE A 754 11.09 -18.50 5.67
CA PHE A 754 9.66 -18.45 5.95
C PHE A 754 8.97 -17.24 5.29
N LEU A 755 9.58 -16.05 5.37
CA LEU A 755 9.15 -14.84 4.67
C LEU A 755 9.17 -15.04 3.14
N GLU A 756 10.22 -15.66 2.60
CA GLU A 756 10.32 -16.02 1.18
C GLU A 756 9.25 -17.05 0.78
N SER A 757 8.96 -18.06 1.61
CA SER A 757 7.87 -19.02 1.37
C SER A 757 6.46 -18.41 1.53
N SER A 758 6.37 -17.22 2.12
CA SER A 758 5.12 -16.46 2.27
C SER A 758 4.84 -15.54 1.07
N LEU A 759 5.80 -15.38 0.16
CA LEU A 759 5.57 -14.72 -1.13
C LEU A 759 4.74 -15.64 -2.05
N PRO A 760 3.87 -15.10 -2.92
CA PRO A 760 3.27 -15.88 -4.01
C PRO A 760 4.35 -16.34 -4.99
N ASP A 761 4.24 -17.58 -5.46
CA ASP A 761 5.18 -18.23 -6.39
C ASP A 761 5.27 -17.48 -7.72
N ILE A 762 6.15 -16.48 -7.77
CA ILE A 762 6.70 -15.91 -8.99
C ILE A 762 8.22 -16.09 -8.90
N PHE A 763 8.66 -17.35 -9.00
CA PHE A 763 9.72 -17.77 -9.91
C PHE A 763 9.80 -19.31 -9.98
N THR A 764 9.90 -19.83 -11.21
CA THR A 764 10.19 -21.22 -11.59
C THR A 764 9.11 -22.30 -11.43
N GLU A 765 8.23 -22.39 -12.44
CA GLU A 765 7.95 -23.69 -13.06
C GLU A 765 8.62 -23.76 -14.45
N ASN A 766 9.70 -24.55 -14.55
CA ASN A 766 9.91 -25.54 -15.62
C ASN A 766 11.31 -26.17 -15.54
N SER A 767 11.42 -27.30 -14.83
CA SER A 767 12.04 -28.55 -15.33
C SER A 767 12.21 -29.55 -14.18
N TRP A 768 11.47 -30.66 -14.23
CA TRP A 768 11.57 -31.76 -13.25
C TRP A 768 12.72 -32.75 -13.58
N VAL A 769 13.05 -33.61 -12.60
CA VAL A 769 14.08 -34.70 -12.60
C VAL A 769 13.60 -35.89 -13.48
N SER A 770 14.35 -36.92 -13.92
CA SER A 770 15.63 -37.61 -13.56
C SER A 770 16.04 -38.54 -14.76
N PRO A 771 17.00 -39.53 -14.72
CA PRO A 771 18.04 -39.90 -13.74
C PRO A 771 19.45 -40.23 -14.32
N ASN A 772 20.48 -40.33 -13.46
CA ASN A 772 21.36 -41.52 -13.38
C ASN A 772 22.38 -41.42 -12.24
N ALA A 773 22.69 -42.57 -11.63
CA ALA A 773 23.53 -42.65 -10.45
C ALA A 773 25.03 -42.89 -10.72
N THR A 774 25.84 -42.50 -9.73
CA THR A 774 27.16 -43.03 -9.36
C THR A 774 28.43 -42.75 -10.19
N THR A 775 29.38 -42.12 -9.49
CA THR A 775 30.85 -42.35 -9.48
C THR A 775 31.72 -42.03 -10.71
N ARG A 776 32.53 -40.97 -10.57
CA ARG A 776 34.02 -41.00 -10.40
C ARG A 776 34.50 -39.55 -10.25
N ASN A 777 35.13 -39.12 -9.16
CA ASN A 777 36.44 -39.50 -8.60
C ASN A 777 37.64 -39.15 -9.53
N ARG A 778 38.66 -38.47 -8.97
CA ARG A 778 39.87 -38.04 -9.68
C ARG A 778 40.75 -39.26 -10.01
N SER A 779 41.24 -39.37 -11.24
CA SER A 779 42.70 -39.52 -11.54
C SER A 779 43.00 -39.79 -13.01
N ASN A 780 43.91 -39.00 -13.58
CA ASN A 780 44.98 -39.45 -14.46
C ASN A 780 46.29 -39.31 -13.66
N ALA A 781 47.35 -40.09 -13.85
CA ALA A 781 47.51 -41.46 -14.34
C ALA A 781 48.96 -41.88 -14.01
N ARG A 782 49.23 -43.10 -13.53
CA ARG A 782 50.57 -43.70 -13.69
C ARG A 782 50.53 -45.24 -13.68
N ALA A 783 51.06 -45.76 -14.77
CA ALA A 783 51.25 -47.15 -15.19
C ALA A 783 51.47 -48.26 -14.12
N ALA A 784 50.88 -49.42 -14.41
CA ALA A 784 51.60 -50.70 -14.47
C ALA A 784 50.92 -51.64 -15.49
N LEU A 785 51.69 -52.42 -16.24
CA LEU A 785 51.18 -53.42 -17.20
C LEU A 785 51.04 -54.80 -16.53
N ASN A 786 50.10 -55.64 -17.00
CA ASN A 786 50.47 -56.84 -17.79
C ASN A 786 49.27 -57.70 -18.25
N GLY A 787 49.24 -57.95 -19.56
CA GLY A 787 48.95 -59.23 -20.23
C GLY A 787 47.75 -60.11 -19.82
N SER A 788 46.72 -60.12 -20.66
CA SER A 788 46.28 -61.35 -21.34
C SER A 788 45.80 -60.99 -22.76
N GLY A 789 45.99 -61.89 -23.72
CA GLY A 789 46.16 -61.51 -25.14
C GLY A 789 44.95 -61.67 -26.07
N LEU A 790 45.14 -61.09 -27.26
CA LEU A 790 44.59 -61.51 -28.55
C LEU A 790 43.07 -61.35 -28.81
N THR A 791 42.76 -60.21 -29.44
CA THR A 791 42.06 -60.12 -30.75
C THR A 791 40.78 -60.93 -30.98
N THR A 792 39.65 -60.24 -31.23
CA THR A 792 39.22 -59.88 -32.61
C THR A 792 37.95 -59.00 -32.59
N SER A 793 37.85 -58.10 -33.57
CA SER A 793 36.62 -57.39 -34.00
C SER A 793 35.83 -58.28 -34.99
N PRO A 794 34.61 -57.95 -35.52
CA PRO A 794 34.01 -56.63 -35.71
C PRO A 794 32.47 -56.56 -35.39
N PRO A 795 31.53 -56.04 -36.21
CA PRO A 795 30.95 -54.73 -35.92
C PRO A 795 29.40 -54.64 -35.97
N SER A 796 28.90 -53.41 -35.78
CA SER A 796 27.60 -52.84 -36.21
C SER A 796 26.69 -53.66 -37.14
N SER A 797 25.39 -53.74 -36.82
CA SER A 797 24.34 -53.07 -37.64
C SER A 797 22.91 -53.17 -37.06
N SER A 798 22.15 -52.13 -37.38
CA SER A 798 20.70 -51.90 -37.38
C SER A 798 19.65 -53.03 -37.23
N ARG A 799 18.50 -52.59 -36.68
CA ARG A 799 17.08 -52.79 -37.10
C ARG A 799 16.20 -53.89 -36.46
N ASN A 800 15.07 -53.39 -35.97
CA ASN A 800 13.67 -53.82 -36.22
C ASN A 800 13.35 -55.32 -36.28
N ILE A 801 12.62 -55.77 -35.25
CA ILE A 801 11.46 -56.69 -35.26
C ILE A 801 10.62 -56.23 -34.04
N GLU A 802 9.30 -56.05 -34.12
CA GLU A 802 8.32 -57.09 -33.75
C GLU A 802 6.99 -57.03 -34.55
N ASN A 803 6.24 -58.13 -34.47
CA ASN A 803 5.21 -58.52 -35.44
C ASN A 803 3.76 -58.20 -35.01
N HIS A 804 2.89 -58.15 -36.02
CA HIS A 804 1.43 -58.31 -35.94
C HIS A 804 1.03 -59.63 -35.20
N ASN A 805 -0.20 -59.85 -34.69
CA ASN A 805 -1.49 -59.60 -35.36
C ASN A 805 -2.73 -59.78 -34.43
N SER A 806 -3.90 -59.39 -34.95
CA SER A 806 -5.29 -59.72 -34.50
C SER A 806 -5.98 -58.92 -33.37
N THR A 807 -7.21 -58.49 -33.71
CA THR A 807 -8.24 -57.63 -33.07
C THR A 807 -9.30 -58.48 -32.29
N PRO A 808 -10.43 -57.98 -31.71
CA PRO A 808 -11.06 -56.63 -31.81
C PRO A 808 -11.76 -56.04 -30.54
N ASN A 809 -12.34 -54.83 -30.71
CA ASN A 809 -13.45 -54.19 -29.96
C ASN A 809 -13.25 -53.79 -28.47
N HIS A 810 -13.65 -52.61 -27.98
CA HIS A 810 -14.20 -51.38 -28.59
C HIS A 810 -13.48 -50.16 -27.97
N GLN A 811 -13.19 -49.12 -28.76
CA GLN A 811 -12.55 -47.88 -28.31
C GLN A 811 -13.49 -46.67 -28.37
N ALA A 812 -13.08 -45.60 -27.69
CA ALA A 812 -13.73 -44.29 -27.70
C ALA A 812 -13.66 -43.58 -29.06
N GLU A 813 -14.56 -42.63 -29.29
CA GLU A 813 -14.57 -41.75 -30.47
C GLU A 813 -14.25 -40.29 -30.09
N GLU A 814 -12.99 -39.93 -30.32
CA GLU A 814 -12.55 -38.77 -31.11
C GLU A 814 -11.48 -39.31 -32.10
N PRO A 815 -11.03 -38.62 -33.17
CA PRO A 815 -11.44 -37.34 -33.77
C PRO A 815 -11.60 -37.44 -35.33
N ILE A 816 -11.38 -36.31 -36.04
CA ILE A 816 -11.00 -36.16 -37.48
C ILE A 816 -12.16 -35.94 -38.49
N HIS A 817 -12.21 -34.76 -39.12
CA HIS A 817 -11.87 -34.63 -40.56
C HIS A 817 -11.58 -33.17 -41.02
N PRO A 818 -10.77 -32.94 -42.09
CA PRO A 818 -10.34 -31.61 -42.49
C PRO A 818 -10.59 -31.22 -43.97
N ILE A 819 -10.28 -29.95 -44.31
CA ILE A 819 -9.65 -29.49 -45.57
C ILE A 819 -10.49 -29.22 -46.87
N PHE A 820 -10.05 -28.14 -47.54
CA PHE A 820 -10.20 -27.70 -48.96
C PHE A 820 -11.45 -26.95 -49.47
N SER A 821 -11.20 -26.23 -50.55
CA SER A 821 -11.92 -25.08 -51.10
C SER A 821 -12.84 -25.43 -52.27
N LEU A 822 -13.79 -24.53 -52.57
CA LEU A 822 -14.31 -24.31 -53.92
C LEU A 822 -14.85 -22.87 -54.07
N ALA A 823 -15.02 -22.42 -55.31
CA ALA A 823 -14.88 -21.01 -55.66
C ALA A 823 -16.12 -20.36 -56.33
N ALA A 824 -16.05 -19.02 -56.40
CA ALA A 824 -16.60 -18.15 -57.46
C ALA A 824 -18.12 -17.87 -57.55
N SER A 825 -18.50 -16.66 -57.13
CA SER A 825 -19.23 -15.62 -57.92
C SER A 825 -19.67 -14.48 -56.97
N GLY A 826 -19.76 -13.20 -57.36
CA GLY A 826 -19.38 -12.50 -58.58
C GLY A 826 -19.98 -11.07 -58.57
N ALA A 827 -19.22 -10.07 -59.05
CA ALA A 827 -19.52 -8.62 -59.02
C ALA A 827 -19.53 -7.94 -57.61
N GLY A 828 -18.84 -6.82 -57.36
CA GLY A 828 -17.77 -6.16 -58.12
C GLY A 828 -17.97 -4.66 -58.31
N GLU A 829 -17.52 -3.83 -57.35
CA GLU A 829 -17.27 -2.38 -57.55
C GLU A 829 -16.12 -1.89 -56.63
N GLN A 830 -14.90 -1.96 -57.18
CA GLN A 830 -13.81 -0.94 -57.18
C GLN A 830 -14.09 0.40 -56.41
N VAL A 831 -13.21 1.08 -55.62
CA VAL A 831 -11.73 1.26 -55.43
C VAL A 831 -11.49 2.03 -54.07
N PRO A 832 -10.28 2.30 -53.50
CA PRO A 832 -9.01 1.59 -53.30
C PRO A 832 -8.62 1.32 -51.81
N ASN A 833 -7.48 0.64 -51.62
CA ASN A 833 -6.79 0.37 -50.35
C ASN A 833 -6.17 1.60 -49.65
N SER A 834 -6.09 1.54 -48.31
CA SER A 834 -4.80 1.58 -47.60
C SER A 834 -4.87 0.71 -46.33
N VAL A 835 -3.87 -0.16 -46.14
CA VAL A 835 -3.78 -1.08 -45.00
C VAL A 835 -2.63 -0.62 -44.10
N GLU A 836 -2.92 -0.37 -42.83
CA GLU A 836 -1.92 -0.45 -41.76
C GLU A 836 -2.35 -1.53 -40.76
N SER A 837 -1.43 -2.45 -40.49
CA SER A 837 -1.64 -3.58 -39.58
C SER A 837 -1.51 -3.16 -38.12
N SER A 838 -2.53 -3.45 -37.32
CA SER A 838 -2.55 -3.16 -35.88
C SER A 838 -1.44 -3.85 -35.09
N SER A 839 -0.63 -3.06 -34.39
CA SER A 839 0.24 -3.52 -33.31
C SER A 839 -0.58 -3.87 -32.04
N PRO A 840 -0.01 -4.65 -31.08
CA PRO A 840 -0.66 -4.88 -29.79
C PRO A 840 -0.82 -3.57 -29.03
N GLN A 841 -2.03 -3.26 -28.56
CA GLN A 841 -2.29 -2.07 -27.74
C GLN A 841 -1.54 -2.17 -26.39
N PRO A 842 -0.90 -1.09 -25.88
CA PRO A 842 -0.29 -1.09 -24.56
C PRO A 842 -1.33 -1.18 -23.43
N ASP A 843 -0.92 -1.71 -22.26
CA ASP A 843 -1.69 -1.58 -21.01
C ASP A 843 -1.92 -0.07 -20.68
N PRO A 844 -3.16 0.41 -20.55
CA PRO A 844 -3.47 1.79 -20.14
C PRO A 844 -2.85 2.18 -18.78
N PHE A 845 -2.48 1.18 -17.96
CA PHE A 845 -1.88 1.32 -16.65
C PHE A 845 -0.38 0.94 -16.62
N ASN A 846 0.34 1.08 -17.74
CA ASN A 846 1.79 0.90 -17.78
C ASN A 846 2.51 2.09 -17.10
N LEU A 847 2.99 1.86 -15.87
CA LEU A 847 3.62 2.87 -15.01
C LEU A 847 5.15 2.92 -15.13
N GLY A 848 5.74 2.23 -16.12
CA GLY A 848 7.21 2.16 -16.30
C GLY A 848 7.93 3.53 -16.27
N PRO A 849 7.44 4.58 -16.96
CA PRO A 849 8.07 5.91 -16.95
C PRO A 849 7.70 6.81 -15.74
N LEU A 850 6.98 6.28 -14.75
CA LEU A 850 6.26 7.09 -13.76
C LEU A 850 6.88 7.07 -12.34
N VAL A 851 7.77 6.12 -12.06
CA VAL A 851 8.51 6.08 -10.78
C VAL A 851 9.51 7.24 -10.73
N ASP A 852 10.33 7.37 -11.78
CA ASP A 852 11.46 8.31 -11.81
C ASP A 852 11.01 9.78 -11.76
N LYS A 853 9.93 10.14 -12.48
CA LYS A 853 9.44 11.53 -12.52
C LYS A 853 8.81 12.02 -11.21
N ILE A 854 8.21 11.14 -10.42
CA ILE A 854 7.68 11.52 -9.10
C ILE A 854 8.83 11.73 -8.11
N GLU A 855 9.93 10.99 -8.25
CA GLU A 855 11.13 11.19 -7.42
C GLU A 855 11.91 12.46 -7.82
N GLU A 856 12.02 12.79 -9.11
CA GLU A 856 12.66 14.04 -9.57
C GLU A 856 11.99 15.32 -9.04
N GLU A 857 10.65 15.42 -9.09
CA GLU A 857 9.91 16.58 -8.54
C GLU A 857 9.85 16.61 -7.00
N ILE A 858 10.23 15.53 -6.31
CA ILE A 858 10.40 15.52 -4.85
C ILE A 858 11.81 16.01 -4.46
N LEU A 859 12.83 15.77 -5.29
CA LEU A 859 14.18 16.28 -5.03
C LEU A 859 14.34 17.78 -5.36
N GLN A 860 13.70 18.29 -6.43
CA GLN A 860 13.94 19.65 -6.92
C GLN A 860 13.34 20.78 -6.06
N SER A 861 12.51 20.49 -5.04
CA SER A 861 11.82 21.51 -4.23
C SER A 861 12.32 21.66 -2.79
N ASN A 862 13.51 21.15 -2.44
CA ASN A 862 14.02 21.13 -1.06
C ASN A 862 14.99 22.27 -0.69
N GLU A 863 15.28 23.21 -1.58
CA GLU A 863 16.17 24.36 -1.30
C GLU A 863 15.40 25.70 -1.29
N ALA A 864 14.72 26.00 -0.19
CA ALA A 864 14.56 27.35 0.39
C ALA A 864 13.64 27.33 1.64
N MET A 865 14.20 27.61 2.83
CA MET A 865 13.89 28.81 3.63
C MET A 865 14.61 28.83 5.00
N ASP A 866 15.05 30.03 5.36
CA ASP A 866 15.34 30.63 6.68
C ASP A 866 16.65 30.33 7.46
N GLU A 867 17.52 31.37 7.43
CA GLU A 867 18.08 32.12 8.59
C GLU A 867 18.92 31.42 9.68
N GLU A 868 19.98 32.00 10.25
CA GLU A 868 20.82 33.17 9.94
C GLU A 868 22.12 33.04 10.78
N SER A 869 23.31 33.33 10.23
CA SER A 869 24.46 33.97 10.96
C SER A 869 25.77 33.91 10.19
N SER A 870 26.58 34.95 10.39
CA SER A 870 27.78 35.31 9.64
C SER A 870 29.00 34.42 9.91
N ILE A 871 29.77 34.11 8.86
CA ILE A 871 31.23 34.35 8.75
C ILE A 871 31.66 34.14 7.29
N ALA A 872 32.44 35.07 6.75
CA ALA A 872 32.83 35.07 5.33
C ALA A 872 34.01 34.12 5.05
N ILE A 873 33.86 33.19 4.12
CA ILE A 873 34.99 32.52 3.44
C ILE A 873 34.72 32.43 1.94
N VAL A 874 35.52 33.21 1.20
CA VAL A 874 35.94 33.08 -0.21
C VAL A 874 35.14 32.15 -1.12
N SER A 875 34.48 32.75 -2.11
CA SER A 875 34.00 32.08 -3.31
C SER A 875 35.13 31.44 -4.11
N ASN A 876 35.10 30.12 -4.30
CA ASN A 876 35.80 29.45 -5.39
C ASN A 876 34.78 28.77 -6.31
N ALA A 877 34.17 29.58 -7.17
CA ALA A 877 33.59 29.07 -8.41
C ALA A 877 34.75 28.62 -9.31
N VAL A 878 34.98 27.31 -9.40
CA VAL A 878 35.91 26.74 -10.38
C VAL A 878 35.12 26.52 -11.66
N SER A 879 35.56 27.18 -12.73
CA SER A 879 34.97 27.10 -14.06
C SER A 879 34.99 25.69 -14.65
N GLU A 880 33.97 25.35 -15.44
CA GLU A 880 33.88 24.12 -16.24
C GLU A 880 34.83 24.14 -17.45
N SER A 881 36.11 24.40 -17.21
CA SER A 881 37.14 24.44 -18.25
C SER A 881 38.51 24.06 -17.69
N SER A 882 38.71 22.76 -17.45
CA SER A 882 40.03 22.15 -17.30
C SER A 882 40.09 20.91 -18.17
N ASP A 883 40.92 20.93 -19.22
CA ASP A 883 41.04 19.81 -20.14
C ASP A 883 41.58 18.55 -19.45
N PHE A 884 41.00 17.39 -19.78
CA PHE A 884 41.49 16.10 -19.30
C PHE A 884 42.77 15.72 -20.05
N LEU A 885 43.87 15.54 -19.30
CA LEU A 885 45.18 15.20 -19.85
C LEU A 885 45.27 13.71 -20.21
N GLU A 886 45.88 13.36 -21.34
CA GLU A 886 46.35 12.00 -21.61
C GLU A 886 47.56 11.65 -20.72
N PRO A 887 47.84 10.36 -20.42
CA PRO A 887 48.91 10.00 -19.49
C PRO A 887 50.30 10.51 -19.92
N ASP A 888 50.53 10.66 -21.22
CA ASP A 888 51.79 11.16 -21.79
C ASP A 888 51.93 12.70 -21.68
N GLU A 889 50.83 13.42 -21.44
CA GLU A 889 50.81 14.87 -21.21
C GLU A 889 51.10 15.23 -19.73
N VAL A 890 50.97 14.26 -18.81
CA VAL A 890 51.20 14.45 -17.37
C VAL A 890 52.69 14.41 -17.03
N SER A 891 53.32 15.59 -17.06
CA SER A 891 54.65 15.81 -16.47
C SER A 891 54.67 15.42 -14.97
N VAL A 892 55.22 14.25 -14.65
CA VAL A 892 55.34 13.72 -13.27
C VAL A 892 56.02 14.70 -12.29
N PRO A 893 57.12 15.41 -12.64
CA PRO A 893 57.72 16.42 -11.76
C PRO A 893 56.82 17.62 -11.45
N SER A 894 55.71 17.79 -12.19
CA SER A 894 54.72 18.86 -11.98
C SER A 894 53.50 18.40 -11.18
N VAL A 895 53.49 17.15 -10.70
CA VAL A 895 52.46 16.62 -9.80
C VAL A 895 52.81 17.00 -8.36
N THR A 896 51.88 17.65 -7.66
CA THR A 896 52.01 18.03 -6.26
C THR A 896 50.85 17.48 -5.44
N VAL A 897 51.06 17.31 -4.14
CA VAL A 897 50.07 16.76 -3.21
C VAL A 897 49.90 17.72 -2.04
N VAL A 898 48.67 18.23 -1.88
CA VAL A 898 48.32 19.30 -0.93
C VAL A 898 47.24 18.80 0.02
N ALA A 899 47.34 19.16 1.29
CA ALA A 899 46.30 18.89 2.29
C ALA A 899 45.32 20.07 2.32
N VAL A 900 44.03 19.79 2.16
CA VAL A 900 42.94 20.77 2.12
C VAL A 900 42.04 20.58 3.34
N PRO A 901 41.69 21.64 4.09
CA PRO A 901 40.77 21.54 5.21
C PRO A 901 39.37 21.12 4.74
N TYR A 902 38.80 20.09 5.38
CA TYR A 902 37.48 19.57 5.05
C TYR A 902 36.48 19.93 6.16
N PHE A 903 35.26 20.35 5.79
CA PHE A 903 34.37 21.12 6.69
C PHE A 903 33.83 20.35 7.91
N ARG A 904 34.08 19.04 8.05
CA ARG A 904 33.72 18.20 9.22
C ARG A 904 34.57 16.90 9.27
N GLY A 905 35.90 17.00 9.32
CA GLY A 905 36.78 15.82 9.45
C GLY A 905 38.28 16.13 9.35
N PRO A 906 39.16 15.11 9.43
CA PRO A 906 40.61 15.28 9.20
C PRO A 906 40.90 15.77 7.77
N GLN A 907 42.11 16.29 7.56
CA GLN A 907 42.51 16.96 6.32
C GLN A 907 42.36 16.05 5.09
N LYS A 908 41.73 16.55 4.02
CA LYS A 908 41.60 15.80 2.76
C LYS A 908 42.83 16.04 1.89
N ILE A 909 43.52 14.98 1.48
CA ILE A 909 44.60 15.06 0.51
C ILE A 909 44.02 15.29 -0.89
N GLN A 910 44.61 16.22 -1.66
CA GLN A 910 44.29 16.50 -3.05
C GLN A 910 45.55 16.42 -3.92
N ILE A 911 45.42 15.83 -5.12
CA ILE A 911 46.51 15.68 -6.09
C ILE A 911 46.32 16.72 -7.20
N LEU A 912 47.34 17.55 -7.40
CA LEU A 912 47.37 18.63 -8.37
C LEU A 912 48.42 18.36 -9.44
N HIS A 913 48.21 18.89 -10.65
CA HIS A 913 49.21 19.05 -11.69
C HIS A 913 49.23 20.51 -12.11
N ARG A 914 50.39 21.18 -12.00
CA ARG A 914 50.54 22.62 -12.29
C ARG A 914 49.45 23.49 -11.63
N GLU A 915 49.29 23.34 -10.31
CA GLU A 915 48.29 24.04 -9.46
C GLU A 915 46.80 23.66 -9.69
N VAL A 916 46.47 22.81 -10.67
CA VAL A 916 45.08 22.40 -10.98
C VAL A 916 44.83 20.95 -10.55
N ALA A 917 43.62 20.60 -10.08
CA ALA A 917 43.28 19.23 -9.72
C ALA A 917 43.52 18.26 -10.89
N LEU A 918 44.27 17.18 -10.68
CA LEU A 918 44.65 16.26 -11.75
C LEU A 918 43.43 15.48 -12.28
N GLN A 919 43.04 15.78 -13.52
CA GLN A 919 42.02 15.07 -14.28
C GLN A 919 42.67 14.40 -15.49
N MET A 920 42.38 13.12 -15.72
CA MET A 920 43.02 12.33 -16.77
C MET A 920 42.01 11.66 -17.69
N ARG A 921 42.31 11.62 -18.99
CA ARG A 921 41.61 10.75 -19.95
C ARG A 921 42.54 9.64 -20.41
N CYS A 922 42.05 8.41 -20.49
CA CYS A 922 42.80 7.30 -21.05
C CYS A 922 41.88 6.49 -21.97
N ASN A 923 42.34 6.37 -23.22
CA ASN A 923 41.56 5.80 -24.31
C ASN A 923 41.88 4.30 -24.43
N SER A 924 40.95 3.52 -24.99
CA SER A 924 41.10 2.10 -25.31
C SER A 924 41.46 1.17 -24.13
N LEU A 925 40.94 1.48 -22.93
CA LEU A 925 41.09 0.61 -21.75
C LEU A 925 40.25 -0.67 -21.92
N ARG A 926 40.89 -1.83 -21.78
CA ARG A 926 40.21 -3.13 -21.90
C ARG A 926 39.66 -3.59 -20.56
N VAL A 927 38.35 -3.86 -20.50
CA VAL A 927 37.70 -4.41 -19.30
C VAL A 927 38.11 -5.88 -19.10
N ARG A 928 38.78 -6.19 -17.99
CA ARG A 928 39.19 -7.55 -17.60
C ARG A 928 38.09 -8.29 -16.87
N PHE A 929 37.51 -7.63 -15.86
CA PHE A 929 36.50 -8.21 -14.98
C PHE A 929 35.62 -7.11 -14.41
N GLY A 930 34.38 -7.49 -14.06
CA GLY A 930 33.77 -6.98 -12.84
C GLY A 930 32.40 -6.37 -13.02
N PHE A 931 31.44 -6.93 -12.30
CA PHE A 931 30.34 -6.18 -11.71
C PHE A 931 30.40 -6.41 -10.20
N SER A 932 30.43 -5.33 -9.43
CA SER A 932 30.44 -5.38 -7.96
C SER A 932 29.67 -4.19 -7.40
N THR A 933 28.36 -4.36 -7.25
CA THR A 933 27.44 -3.42 -6.61
C THR A 933 27.69 -3.24 -5.10
N LYS A 934 28.67 -3.96 -4.52
CA LYS A 934 29.07 -3.84 -3.10
C LYS A 934 29.60 -2.47 -2.68
N TYR A 935 29.96 -1.60 -3.63
CA TYR A 935 30.42 -0.25 -3.33
C TYR A 935 29.25 0.70 -3.51
N VAL A 936 28.79 1.31 -2.42
CA VAL A 936 27.76 2.35 -2.45
C VAL A 936 28.37 3.74 -2.32
N ASP A 937 27.68 4.76 -2.82
CA ASP A 937 28.01 6.15 -2.53
C ASP A 937 27.56 6.56 -1.11
N VAL A 938 27.76 7.82 -0.74
CA VAL A 938 27.40 8.35 0.60
C VAL A 938 25.88 8.33 0.83
N ALA A 939 25.07 8.24 -0.23
CA ALA A 939 23.61 8.11 -0.18
C ALA A 939 23.13 6.65 -0.29
N GLY A 940 24.03 5.66 -0.27
CA GLY A 940 23.68 4.24 -0.35
C GLY A 940 23.44 3.70 -1.76
N ARG A 941 23.65 4.49 -2.83
CA ARG A 941 23.40 4.07 -4.22
C ARG A 941 24.55 3.21 -4.74
N PRO A 942 24.29 2.07 -5.43
CA PRO A 942 25.34 1.19 -5.92
C PRO A 942 26.17 1.84 -7.03
N ARG A 943 27.47 1.99 -6.80
CA ARG A 943 28.44 2.47 -7.79
C ARG A 943 28.93 1.32 -8.65
N LEU A 944 28.99 1.53 -9.96
CA LEU A 944 29.58 0.57 -10.89
C LEU A 944 31.09 0.51 -10.65
N SER A 945 31.63 -0.69 -10.40
CA SER A 945 33.07 -0.90 -10.20
C SER A 945 33.62 -1.96 -11.15
N ILE A 946 34.45 -1.50 -12.09
CA ILE A 946 35.06 -2.31 -13.15
C ILE A 946 36.58 -2.36 -13.00
N VAL A 947 37.18 -3.48 -13.39
CA VAL A 947 38.64 -3.68 -13.42
C VAL A 947 39.11 -3.71 -14.86
N VAL A 948 40.05 -2.83 -15.20
CA VAL A 948 40.56 -2.63 -16.55
C VAL A 948 42.08 -2.83 -16.60
N ASP A 949 42.59 -3.18 -17.78
CA ASP A 949 44.03 -3.19 -18.07
C ASP A 949 44.57 -1.76 -18.06
N ALA A 950 45.65 -1.53 -17.33
CA ALA A 950 46.34 -0.24 -17.27
C ALA A 950 47.56 -0.26 -18.20
N PRO A 951 47.65 0.66 -19.19
CA PRO A 951 48.83 0.75 -20.04
C PRO A 951 50.05 1.27 -19.27
N PRO A 952 51.29 1.04 -19.76
CA PRO A 952 52.52 1.37 -19.02
C PRO A 952 52.68 2.86 -18.68
N ASN A 953 52.25 3.76 -19.56
CA ASN A 953 52.27 5.21 -19.32
C ASN A 953 51.32 5.62 -18.18
N LEU A 954 50.08 5.11 -18.18
CA LEU A 954 49.15 5.33 -17.07
C LEU A 954 49.67 4.74 -15.76
N CYS A 955 50.33 3.57 -15.80
CA CYS A 955 50.96 3.01 -14.60
C CYS A 955 52.03 3.95 -14.03
N ALA A 956 52.92 4.50 -14.87
CA ALA A 956 54.00 5.39 -14.42
C ALA A 956 53.47 6.66 -13.73
N VAL A 957 52.39 7.26 -14.26
CA VAL A 957 51.74 8.43 -13.64
C VAL A 957 51.06 8.04 -12.32
N LEU A 958 50.32 6.93 -12.29
CA LEU A 958 49.60 6.49 -11.10
C LEU A 958 50.53 6.03 -9.97
N ASP A 959 51.62 5.31 -10.27
CA ASP A 959 52.63 4.92 -9.27
C ASP A 959 53.29 6.17 -8.64
N ALA A 960 53.59 7.20 -9.44
CA ALA A 960 54.15 8.45 -8.93
C ALA A 960 53.15 9.24 -8.06
N CYS A 961 51.87 9.25 -8.42
CA CYS A 961 50.80 9.82 -7.59
C CYS A 961 50.64 9.05 -6.28
N ASP A 962 50.67 7.71 -6.32
CA ASP A 962 50.63 6.82 -5.15
C ASP A 962 51.81 7.10 -4.20
N ASP A 963 53.04 7.17 -4.71
CA ASP A 963 54.23 7.35 -3.87
C ASP A 963 54.29 8.76 -3.24
N LEU A 964 53.85 9.80 -3.97
CA LEU A 964 53.71 11.16 -3.41
C LEU A 964 52.61 11.25 -2.34
N ALA A 965 51.45 10.62 -2.58
CA ALA A 965 50.34 10.63 -1.64
C ALA A 965 50.63 9.79 -0.39
N ASN A 966 51.22 8.59 -0.57
CA ASN A 966 51.64 7.73 0.54
C ASN A 966 52.69 8.42 1.42
N LYS A 967 53.65 9.15 0.83
CA LYS A 967 54.61 9.94 1.62
C LYS A 967 53.92 10.97 2.53
N ARG A 968 52.93 11.71 2.01
CA ARG A 968 52.14 12.65 2.81
C ARG A 968 51.20 11.97 3.81
N PHE A 969 50.70 10.78 3.50
CA PHE A 969 49.89 9.97 4.40
C PHE A 969 50.72 9.46 5.60
N VAL A 970 51.93 8.95 5.38
CA VAL A 970 52.85 8.54 6.46
C VAL A 970 53.25 9.72 7.37
N GLU A 971 53.30 10.94 6.84
CA GLU A 971 53.51 12.18 7.62
C GLU A 971 52.29 12.62 8.46
N SER A 972 51.17 11.89 8.43
CA SER A 972 49.88 12.30 9.04
C SER A 972 49.41 11.46 10.25
N ASP A 973 50.27 10.59 10.80
CA ASP A 973 50.01 9.75 11.98
C ASP A 973 48.72 8.87 11.90
N SER A 974 48.34 8.41 10.70
CA SER A 974 47.19 7.49 10.51
C SER A 974 47.60 6.02 10.60
N ASP A 975 46.83 5.22 11.36
CA ASP A 975 47.00 3.77 11.53
C ASP A 975 46.49 2.91 10.35
N SER A 976 45.99 3.51 9.26
CA SER A 976 45.39 2.78 8.13
C SER A 976 46.42 2.15 7.17
N GLU A 977 46.13 0.95 6.64
CA GLU A 977 46.96 0.27 5.64
C GLU A 977 46.87 0.97 4.26
N TRP A 978 47.99 1.48 3.74
CA TRP A 978 48.02 2.11 2.40
C TRP A 978 47.96 1.08 1.26
N ARG A 979 46.99 1.24 0.36
CA ARG A 979 46.76 0.39 -0.82
C ARG A 979 47.03 1.14 -2.11
N ARG A 980 48.02 0.64 -2.86
CA ARG A 980 48.33 1.13 -4.22
C ARG A 980 47.19 0.92 -5.21
N VAL A 981 47.01 1.89 -6.11
CA VAL A 981 46.02 1.90 -7.20
C VAL A 981 46.30 0.81 -8.22
N VAL A 982 47.57 0.63 -8.59
CA VAL A 982 47.99 -0.29 -9.65
C VAL A 982 48.26 -1.67 -9.07
N SER A 983 47.34 -2.60 -9.31
CA SER A 983 47.48 -3.98 -8.85
C SER A 983 48.33 -4.81 -9.80
N ARG A 984 49.35 -5.49 -9.25
CA ARG A 984 50.28 -6.38 -9.95
C ARG A 984 50.27 -7.74 -9.27
N LYS A 985 49.81 -8.80 -9.95
CA LYS A 985 49.79 -10.17 -9.40
C LYS A 985 51.01 -10.96 -9.86
N PRO A 986 51.94 -11.35 -8.97
CA PRO A 986 53.06 -12.21 -9.35
C PRO A 986 52.58 -13.63 -9.71
N GLY A 987 53.20 -14.24 -10.72
CA GLY A 987 53.02 -15.66 -11.06
C GLY A 987 52.16 -15.99 -12.29
N PHE A 988 51.58 -15.00 -12.99
CA PHE A 988 50.88 -15.20 -14.26
C PHE A 988 51.16 -14.04 -15.24
N TYR A 989 51.00 -14.29 -16.55
CA TYR A 989 51.11 -13.29 -17.64
C TYR A 989 49.94 -12.27 -17.63
N ASN A 990 49.74 -11.57 -16.51
CA ASN A 990 48.72 -10.55 -16.37
C ASN A 990 49.31 -9.15 -16.55
N PHE A 991 48.61 -8.33 -17.33
CA PHE A 991 48.89 -6.90 -17.42
C PHE A 991 48.59 -6.23 -16.07
N PRO A 992 49.21 -5.08 -15.75
CA PRO A 992 48.82 -4.28 -14.59
C PRO A 992 47.33 -3.93 -14.69
N THR A 993 46.60 -3.97 -13.58
CA THR A 993 45.17 -3.65 -13.57
C THR A 993 44.84 -2.54 -12.58
N ILE A 994 43.94 -1.64 -12.99
CA ILE A 994 43.36 -0.59 -12.16
C ILE A 994 41.86 -0.78 -12.03
N ARG A 995 41.26 -0.12 -11.03
CA ARG A 995 39.82 -0.18 -10.76
C ARG A 995 39.19 1.19 -10.92
N LEU A 996 38.21 1.28 -11.81
CA LEU A 996 37.42 2.49 -12.03
C LEU A 996 36.10 2.39 -11.25
N GLN A 997 35.62 3.53 -10.75
CA GLN A 997 34.29 3.68 -10.14
C GLN A 997 33.45 4.66 -10.96
N TYR A 998 32.17 4.37 -11.19
CA TYR A 998 31.23 5.25 -11.89
C TYR A 998 29.86 5.27 -11.19
N ASP A 999 29.15 6.41 -11.28
CA ASP A 999 27.96 6.70 -10.47
C ASP A 999 26.61 6.25 -11.09
N MET A 1000 26.62 5.55 -12.22
CA MET A 1000 25.42 4.96 -12.83
C MET A 1000 25.54 3.43 -12.93
N ALA A 1001 24.70 2.71 -12.19
CA ALA A 1001 24.65 1.24 -12.22
C ALA A 1001 23.98 0.69 -13.51
N GLU A 1002 23.11 1.45 -14.16
CA GLU A 1002 22.35 1.03 -15.35
C GLU A 1002 23.24 0.67 -16.55
N LEU A 1003 24.42 1.29 -16.65
CA LEU A 1003 25.42 0.96 -17.69
C LEU A 1003 26.00 -0.46 -17.54
N GLN A 1004 25.68 -1.20 -16.46
CA GLN A 1004 26.11 -2.59 -16.28
C GLN A 1004 25.73 -3.48 -17.47
N ALA A 1005 24.56 -3.25 -18.09
CA ALA A 1005 24.10 -4.03 -19.24
C ALA A 1005 24.95 -3.85 -20.52
N LEU A 1006 25.73 -2.76 -20.60
CA LEU A 1006 26.47 -2.36 -21.80
C LEU A 1006 27.98 -2.67 -21.74
N ILE A 1007 28.51 -3.15 -20.60
CA ILE A 1007 29.95 -3.34 -20.38
C ILE A 1007 30.25 -4.80 -20.03
N HIS A 1008 30.67 -5.61 -21.01
CA HIS A 1008 31.08 -6.99 -20.80
C HIS A 1008 32.62 -7.13 -20.67
N PRO A 1009 33.14 -8.21 -20.06
CA PRO A 1009 34.57 -8.53 -20.15
C PRO A 1009 35.05 -8.55 -21.61
N GLY A 1010 36.13 -7.84 -21.91
CA GLY A 1010 36.64 -7.62 -23.26
C GLY A 1010 36.15 -6.31 -23.92
N SER A 1011 35.16 -5.59 -23.37
CA SER A 1011 34.79 -4.26 -23.85
C SER A 1011 36.00 -3.31 -23.85
N ILE A 1012 36.03 -2.43 -24.85
CA ILE A 1012 36.98 -1.32 -24.95
C ILE A 1012 36.24 -0.05 -24.53
N ILE A 1013 36.83 0.71 -23.62
CA ILE A 1013 36.25 1.96 -23.11
C ILE A 1013 37.29 3.08 -23.09
N ASP A 1014 36.83 4.32 -23.30
CA ASP A 1014 37.60 5.52 -23.00
C ASP A 1014 37.11 6.09 -21.67
N ALA A 1015 38.00 6.27 -20.71
CA ALA A 1015 37.64 6.72 -19.37
C ALA A 1015 38.27 8.08 -19.05
N TYR A 1016 37.42 9.01 -18.60
CA TYR A 1016 37.80 10.32 -18.09
C TYR A 1016 37.59 10.31 -16.58
N PHE A 1017 38.65 10.41 -15.78
CA PHE A 1017 38.60 10.18 -14.33
C PHE A 1017 39.46 11.16 -13.53
N THR A 1018 39.10 11.30 -12.25
CA THR A 1018 39.81 12.09 -11.24
C THR A 1018 40.37 11.18 -10.15
N LEU A 1019 41.53 11.55 -9.60
CA LEU A 1019 42.17 10.83 -8.49
C LEU A 1019 41.65 11.37 -7.15
N ASP A 1020 40.91 10.54 -6.40
CA ASP A 1020 40.40 10.87 -5.07
C ASP A 1020 41.14 10.03 -4.01
N PRO A 1021 41.97 10.63 -3.13
CA PRO A 1021 42.47 9.95 -1.95
C PRO A 1021 41.34 9.60 -0.96
N TYR A 1022 41.48 8.48 -0.25
CA TYR A 1022 40.59 8.03 0.81
C TYR A 1022 41.38 7.47 2.00
N ASP A 1023 40.80 7.60 3.20
CA ASP A 1023 41.19 6.89 4.42
C ASP A 1023 39.89 6.49 5.13
N TYR A 1024 39.60 5.19 5.22
CA TYR A 1024 38.36 4.66 5.77
C TYR A 1024 38.51 3.20 6.21
N GLN A 1025 37.97 2.85 7.39
CA GLN A 1025 37.97 1.48 7.94
C GLN A 1025 39.35 0.80 7.87
N GLN A 1026 40.39 1.43 8.42
CA GLN A 1026 41.78 0.91 8.47
C GLN A 1026 42.44 0.71 7.08
N ASN A 1027 41.91 1.33 6.03
CA ASN A 1027 42.47 1.26 4.68
C ASN A 1027 42.55 2.67 4.06
N ALA A 1028 43.73 3.03 3.60
CA ALA A 1028 43.99 4.28 2.87
C ALA A 1028 44.45 4.00 1.44
N GLY A 1029 44.35 4.99 0.55
CA GLY A 1029 44.84 4.89 -0.82
C GLY A 1029 44.20 5.91 -1.75
N ILE A 1030 44.38 5.74 -3.06
CA ILE A 1030 43.72 6.56 -4.10
C ILE A 1030 42.65 5.72 -4.82
N ARG A 1031 41.48 6.31 -5.09
CA ARG A 1031 40.44 5.73 -5.96
C ARG A 1031 40.35 6.54 -7.27
N LEU A 1032 40.05 5.86 -8.37
CA LEU A 1032 39.80 6.49 -9.67
C LEU A 1032 38.29 6.67 -9.85
N VAL A 1033 37.81 7.92 -9.74
CA VAL A 1033 36.40 8.26 -9.96
C VAL A 1033 36.22 8.72 -11.39
N THR A 1034 35.47 7.94 -12.16
CA THR A 1034 35.16 8.25 -13.55
C THR A 1034 34.08 9.32 -13.61
N LYS A 1035 34.31 10.36 -14.40
CA LYS A 1035 33.38 11.47 -14.66
C LYS A 1035 32.62 11.28 -15.97
N LYS A 1036 33.31 10.73 -16.98
CA LYS A 1036 32.74 10.37 -18.29
C LYS A 1036 33.36 9.06 -18.76
N LEU A 1037 32.55 8.21 -19.36
CA LEU A 1037 32.96 6.91 -19.89
C LEU A 1037 32.32 6.74 -21.27
N ILE A 1038 33.12 6.45 -22.29
CA ILE A 1038 32.67 6.17 -23.65
C ILE A 1038 32.85 4.67 -23.89
N ILE A 1039 31.80 3.99 -24.34
CA ILE A 1039 31.81 2.56 -24.62
C ILE A 1039 31.85 2.39 -26.14
N ASP A 1040 32.87 1.72 -26.66
CA ASP A 1040 32.99 1.44 -28.10
C ASP A 1040 32.17 0.17 -28.41
N SER A 1041 30.88 0.35 -28.73
CA SER A 1041 29.97 -0.73 -29.08
C SER A 1041 30.12 -1.13 -30.55
N LYS A 1042 30.55 -2.37 -30.80
CA LYS A 1042 30.53 -3.01 -32.12
C LYS A 1042 29.34 -3.94 -32.28
#